data_AF-A0A8H4ITW4-F1
#
_entry.id   AF-A0A8H4ITW4-F1
#
_cell.length_a   1.000
_cell.length_b   1.000
_cell.length_c   1.000
_cell.angle_alpha   90.00
_cell.angle_beta   90.00
_cell.angle_gamma   90.00
#
_symmetry.space_group_name_H-M   'P 1'
#
loop_
_entity.id
_entity.type
_entity.pdbx_description
1 polymer ?
#
loop_
_entity_poly.entity_id
_entity_poly.type
_entity_poly.pdbx_seq_one_letter_code
_entity_poly.pdbx_strand_id
1 'polypeptide(L)'
;MRCLGTYIWGDHFDDSLLNYATHFWAAHCENLSGLHERLALKNSLIEFLTAEEHFEDLLQQLGSKAVKRLSSGASNLARKLDAASSTPPSPLFVICCFRLSELLDNTEILGIVDFGQRNNNDTSGLYLAARWGHVDVVKQFIKHGADVNAPGYQFGTALQAAAFAGHESIVMLLLEQGALFSGSGQFSSPLQAALASGHESIVNALLDSGFKFATQKEFGDAFDTASFNGYASVVQQLLDGKAGAFSEKESHDPLHAALYARQERKSLRLLEACDDINAQWGYFGNALQGAILEGKLSLVKAVVEAGTSLDQRGRFGYPLRTAAFHGRIEIVEYLLDQGADPNARNDELGDPLQAAASKGHLAIMKILLARGAEVNGYGGFFGNSLQASELDLNDDFTAQEPAALWYFLSLLHTKLDKNMTLSEVGVDSLAAIELRHWLLENLDTNVSMIDILDLDIKRLGAIAAEGLQKKPRGKSVAGVRLANRLHQVMLAQKKNDADLPANIPSHTTETPRVAFIFTGQGAQWPRMGFEFLQFPVFRESVEKADLYLKTVPHCSWSVREEFSREQGESSVNKPQYSLPLCTILQVALVDLLESWNIVPTAVAGHSSGEIAAAYSIGALTQEHAWKIAYHGGALSGTIPSMIPLKGAMMVAGLSEEDAETWAEKVESGQIVVGCVNSPSSVTMSGDADGVDELQKLLQDERVFHRKLRGEIAYHSPHMNAIATTYYAAISGLEPRPTREGRCMYSTVTGELVEASQLGAMYWVRNLISPVLFSCTVTSLMRPHTSGGQRQENGFDVIVELGPHPSLASPLRQIMKANNIEGIEYLSVLSHGRNAVHTAMDTATALSAKGVPVEMSKINAIGSSSLR
;
A
#
# COMPACT_ATOMS: atom_id res chain seq x y z
N MET A 1 -14.19 -7.12 -26.20
CA MET A 1 -14.96 -7.49 -27.41
C MET A 1 -15.77 -6.34 -28.03
N ARG A 2 -16.59 -5.57 -27.29
CA ARG A 2 -17.41 -4.48 -27.87
C ARG A 2 -16.60 -3.33 -28.52
N CYS A 3 -15.40 -3.01 -28.06
CA CYS A 3 -14.56 -1.98 -28.71
C CYS A 3 -13.91 -2.45 -30.03
N LEU A 4 -13.59 -3.74 -30.13
CA LEU A 4 -12.95 -4.34 -31.30
C LEU A 4 -13.99 -4.61 -32.41
N GLY A 5 -15.19 -5.07 -32.05
CA GLY A 5 -16.29 -5.30 -32.99
C GLY A 5 -16.83 -4.01 -33.61
N THR A 6 -16.90 -2.91 -32.86
CA THR A 6 -17.35 -1.61 -33.42
C THR A 6 -16.38 -1.06 -34.47
N TYR A 7 -15.10 -1.46 -34.41
CA TYR A 7 -14.04 -0.97 -35.31
C TYR A 7 -13.86 -1.85 -36.55
N ILE A 8 -13.98 -3.18 -36.42
CA ILE A 8 -13.81 -4.14 -37.54
C ILE A 8 -14.95 -4.06 -38.58
N TRP A 9 -16.14 -3.62 -38.17
CA TRP A 9 -17.33 -3.60 -39.03
C TRP A 9 -17.79 -2.17 -39.41
N GLY A 10 -16.99 -1.15 -39.10
CA GLY A 10 -17.27 0.25 -39.42
C GLY A 10 -16.35 0.79 -40.52
N ASP A 11 -16.90 1.52 -41.48
CA ASP A 11 -16.12 2.23 -42.50
C ASP A 11 -15.34 3.40 -41.87
N HIS A 12 -14.02 3.26 -41.69
CA HIS A 12 -13.18 4.29 -41.05
C HIS A 12 -11.86 4.55 -41.79
N PHE A 13 -11.40 5.80 -41.70
CA PHE A 13 -10.17 6.35 -42.28
C PHE A 13 -8.90 5.95 -41.50
N ASP A 14 -7.76 5.87 -42.18
CA ASP A 14 -6.45 5.32 -41.73
C ASP A 14 -5.97 5.80 -40.34
N ASP A 15 -6.15 7.09 -39.99
CA ASP A 15 -5.72 7.67 -38.69
C ASP A 15 -6.38 7.05 -37.45
N SER A 16 -7.53 6.40 -37.64
CA SER A 16 -8.29 5.79 -36.54
C SER A 16 -7.70 4.45 -36.10
N LEU A 17 -7.02 3.72 -36.99
CA LEU A 17 -6.38 2.44 -36.67
C LEU A 17 -5.11 2.67 -35.86
N LEU A 18 -4.30 3.64 -36.29
CA LEU A 18 -3.10 4.06 -35.57
C LEU A 18 -3.44 4.59 -34.18
N ASN A 19 -4.49 5.41 -34.05
CA ASN A 19 -4.95 5.88 -32.74
C ASN A 19 -5.48 4.75 -31.87
N TYR A 20 -6.26 3.82 -32.42
CA TYR A 20 -6.71 2.65 -31.67
C TYR A 20 -5.52 1.78 -31.24
N ALA A 21 -4.60 1.51 -32.18
CA ALA A 21 -3.45 0.66 -32.00
C ALA A 21 -2.53 1.21 -30.88
N THR A 22 -2.31 2.51 -30.87
CA THR A 22 -1.44 3.19 -29.89
C THR A 22 -2.04 3.32 -28.49
N HIS A 23 -3.36 3.16 -28.32
CA HIS A 23 -4.02 3.33 -27.03
C HIS A 23 -4.50 2.02 -26.40
N PHE A 24 -4.98 1.07 -27.20
CA PHE A 24 -5.71 -0.09 -26.69
C PHE A 24 -5.13 -1.45 -27.11
N TRP A 25 -4.34 -1.48 -28.18
CA TRP A 25 -3.84 -2.73 -28.75
C TRP A 25 -3.05 -3.59 -27.80
N ALA A 26 -2.07 -3.01 -27.11
CA ALA A 26 -1.17 -3.77 -26.26
C ALA A 26 -1.93 -4.46 -25.11
N ALA A 27 -2.91 -3.76 -24.53
CA ALA A 27 -3.79 -4.31 -23.50
C ALA A 27 -4.80 -5.33 -24.07
N HIS A 28 -5.27 -5.13 -25.30
CA HIS A 28 -6.18 -6.07 -25.95
C HIS A 28 -5.46 -7.35 -26.40
N CYS A 29 -4.24 -7.26 -26.94
CA CYS A 29 -3.43 -8.42 -27.31
C CYS A 29 -3.06 -9.28 -26.10
N GLU A 30 -2.82 -8.70 -24.91
CA GLU A 30 -2.65 -9.48 -23.68
C GLU A 30 -3.92 -10.28 -23.30
N ASN A 31 -5.09 -9.79 -23.69
CA ASN A 31 -6.38 -10.42 -23.39
C ASN A 31 -6.91 -11.36 -24.50
N LEU A 32 -6.22 -11.46 -25.64
CA LEU A 32 -6.55 -12.40 -26.72
C LEU A 32 -6.12 -13.83 -26.33
N SER A 33 -6.96 -14.48 -25.51
CA SER A 33 -6.72 -15.86 -25.06
C SER A 33 -7.21 -16.92 -26.06
N GLY A 34 -8.12 -16.56 -26.99
CA GLY A 34 -8.69 -17.48 -27.98
C GLY A 34 -7.93 -17.53 -29.30
N LEU A 35 -7.55 -18.73 -29.76
CA LEU A 35 -6.96 -18.95 -31.10
C LEU A 35 -7.86 -18.41 -32.23
N HIS A 36 -9.19 -18.51 -32.07
CA HIS A 36 -10.16 -18.03 -33.05
C HIS A 36 -10.15 -16.50 -33.22
N GLU A 37 -10.03 -15.76 -32.11
CA GLU A 37 -9.98 -14.29 -32.12
C GLU A 37 -8.68 -13.78 -32.73
N ARG A 38 -7.56 -14.45 -32.44
CA ARG A 38 -6.26 -14.15 -33.05
C ARG A 38 -6.24 -14.42 -34.56
N LEU A 39 -6.84 -15.53 -34.99
CA LEU A 39 -6.97 -15.85 -36.40
C LEU A 39 -7.90 -14.86 -37.14
N ALA A 40 -8.95 -14.36 -36.49
CA ALA A 40 -9.84 -13.36 -37.06
C ALA A 40 -9.13 -12.01 -37.31
N LEU A 41 -8.13 -11.68 -36.49
CA LEU A 41 -7.33 -10.46 -36.61
C LEU A 41 -6.10 -10.63 -37.52
N LYS A 42 -5.70 -11.87 -37.82
CA LYS A 42 -4.45 -12.19 -38.52
C LYS A 42 -4.23 -11.40 -39.80
N ASN A 43 -5.23 -11.29 -40.66
CA ASN A 43 -5.06 -10.62 -41.96
C ASN A 43 -4.89 -9.10 -41.81
N SER A 44 -5.70 -8.47 -40.94
CA SER A 44 -5.56 -7.04 -40.62
C SER A 44 -4.23 -6.73 -39.93
N LEU A 45 -3.72 -7.67 -39.12
CA LEU A 45 -2.40 -7.58 -38.50
C LEU A 45 -1.28 -7.62 -39.52
N ILE A 46 -1.36 -8.53 -40.50
CA ILE A 46 -0.38 -8.62 -41.57
C ILE A 46 -0.37 -7.31 -42.35
N GLU A 47 -1.53 -6.88 -42.85
CA GLU A 47 -1.67 -5.64 -43.62
C GLU A 47 -1.07 -4.42 -42.88
N PHE A 48 -1.43 -4.26 -41.60
CA PHE A 48 -0.92 -3.18 -40.76
C PHE A 48 0.59 -3.24 -40.53
N LEU A 49 1.16 -4.43 -40.26
CA LEU A 49 2.59 -4.59 -39.98
C LEU A 49 3.46 -4.55 -41.24
N THR A 50 2.89 -4.77 -42.42
CA THR A 50 3.58 -4.70 -43.72
C THR A 50 3.48 -3.33 -44.39
N ALA A 51 2.58 -2.45 -43.94
CA ALA A 51 2.46 -1.09 -44.46
C ALA A 51 3.54 -0.17 -43.84
N GLU A 52 4.53 0.24 -44.65
CA GLU A 52 5.75 0.96 -44.19
C GLU A 52 5.45 2.20 -43.35
N GLU A 53 4.48 3.04 -43.73
CA GLU A 53 4.19 4.31 -43.01
C GLU A 53 3.52 4.09 -41.65
N HIS A 54 2.68 3.07 -41.50
CA HIS A 54 1.86 2.88 -40.31
C HIS A 54 2.61 2.21 -39.15
N PHE A 55 3.55 1.32 -39.46
CA PHE A 55 4.29 0.59 -38.45
C PHE A 55 5.39 1.44 -37.80
N GLU A 56 6.07 2.28 -38.59
CA GLU A 56 7.05 3.24 -38.06
C GLU A 56 6.38 4.27 -37.14
N ASP A 57 5.23 4.81 -37.55
CA ASP A 57 4.43 5.74 -36.76
C ASP A 57 3.92 5.10 -35.46
N LEU A 58 3.48 3.83 -35.50
CA LEU A 58 3.09 3.09 -34.31
C LEU A 58 4.25 2.97 -33.33
N LEU A 59 5.43 2.56 -33.79
CA LEU A 59 6.59 2.37 -32.91
C LEU A 59 7.11 3.71 -32.36
N GLN A 60 7.06 4.79 -33.14
CA GLN A 60 7.39 6.13 -32.66
C GLN A 60 6.41 6.61 -31.58
N GLN A 61 5.10 6.39 -31.78
CA GLN A 61 4.07 6.75 -30.81
C GLN A 61 4.07 5.85 -29.57
N LEU A 62 4.36 4.56 -29.72
CA LEU A 62 4.53 3.63 -28.60
C LEU A 62 5.79 3.96 -27.79
N GLY A 63 6.91 4.28 -28.44
CA GLY A 63 8.15 4.70 -27.78
C GLY A 63 7.98 5.99 -26.98
N SER A 64 7.36 7.02 -27.56
CA SER A 64 7.10 8.29 -26.84
C SER A 64 6.15 8.14 -25.65
N LYS A 65 5.21 7.18 -25.71
CA LYS A 65 4.30 6.85 -24.60
C LYS A 65 4.93 5.89 -23.58
N ALA A 66 5.79 4.95 -23.99
CA ALA A 66 6.51 4.05 -23.10
C ALA A 66 7.47 4.83 -22.19
N VAL A 67 8.20 5.81 -22.75
CA VAL A 67 9.05 6.73 -21.98
C VAL A 67 8.26 7.53 -20.93
N LYS A 68 7.00 7.89 -21.21
CA LYS A 68 6.10 8.54 -20.24
C LYS A 68 5.51 7.61 -19.18
N ARG A 69 5.45 6.30 -19.43
CA ARG A 69 4.86 5.28 -18.52
C ARG A 69 5.91 4.60 -17.64
N LEU A 70 7.16 4.51 -18.08
CA LEU A 70 8.25 3.90 -17.30
C LEU A 70 8.64 4.71 -16.06
N SER A 71 8.29 6.00 -16.01
CA SER A 71 8.49 6.89 -14.85
C SER A 71 7.45 6.71 -13.73
N SER A 72 6.41 5.89 -13.94
CA SER A 72 5.38 5.57 -12.94
C SER A 72 5.26 4.04 -12.79
N GLY A 73 6.00 3.45 -11.86
CA GLY A 73 5.83 2.05 -11.40
C GLY A 73 5.58 1.02 -12.50
N ALA A 74 6.65 0.56 -13.18
CA ALA A 74 6.57 -0.18 -14.43
C ALA A 74 5.63 -1.42 -14.40
N SER A 75 4.51 -1.33 -15.11
CA SER A 75 3.65 -2.47 -15.44
C SER A 75 4.36 -3.43 -16.42
N ASN A 76 3.97 -4.71 -16.44
CA ASN A 76 4.50 -5.68 -17.40
C ASN A 76 4.28 -5.25 -18.86
N LEU A 77 3.15 -4.59 -19.11
CA LEU A 77 2.82 -4.01 -20.41
C LEU A 77 3.81 -2.92 -20.83
N ALA A 78 4.21 -2.03 -19.91
CA ALA A 78 5.20 -0.99 -20.20
C ALA A 78 6.57 -1.59 -20.56
N ARG A 79 7.01 -2.62 -19.84
CA ARG A 79 8.26 -3.35 -20.15
C ARG A 79 8.21 -4.05 -21.51
N LYS A 80 7.06 -4.63 -21.87
CA LYS A 80 6.84 -5.27 -23.18
C LYS A 80 6.87 -4.26 -24.32
N LEU A 81 6.27 -3.08 -24.12
CA LEU A 81 6.24 -2.01 -25.12
C LEU A 81 7.63 -1.42 -25.36
N ASP A 82 8.40 -1.19 -24.30
CA ASP A 82 9.79 -0.74 -24.42
C ASP A 82 10.64 -1.78 -25.18
N ALA A 83 10.54 -3.04 -24.77
CA ALA A 83 11.25 -4.14 -25.43
C ALA A 83 10.81 -4.40 -26.88
N ALA A 84 9.62 -3.94 -27.28
CA ALA A 84 9.12 -4.08 -28.65
C ALA A 84 9.74 -3.07 -29.65
N SER A 85 10.49 -2.07 -29.16
CA SER A 85 11.06 -1.01 -30.00
C SER A 85 12.46 -1.37 -30.52
N SER A 86 12.70 -1.17 -31.82
CA SER A 86 14.00 -1.43 -32.46
C SER A 86 14.37 -0.37 -33.49
N THR A 87 15.67 -0.28 -33.81
CA THR A 87 16.20 0.57 -34.88
C THR A 87 17.09 -0.29 -35.79
N PRO A 88 16.72 -0.53 -37.06
CA PRO A 88 15.48 -0.10 -37.72
C PRO A 88 14.21 -0.73 -37.10
N PRO A 89 13.02 -0.13 -37.30
CA PRO A 89 11.74 -0.68 -36.87
C PRO A 89 11.54 -2.12 -37.34
N SER A 90 11.03 -2.99 -36.45
CA SER A 90 10.80 -4.41 -36.78
C SER A 90 9.58 -4.99 -36.06
N PRO A 91 8.65 -5.65 -36.78
CA PRO A 91 7.49 -6.27 -36.16
C PRO A 91 7.86 -7.50 -35.31
N LEU A 92 9.08 -8.01 -35.47
CA LEU A 92 9.59 -9.18 -34.75
C LEU A 92 9.45 -9.04 -33.24
N PHE A 93 9.83 -7.89 -32.67
CA PHE A 93 9.82 -7.70 -31.22
C PHE A 93 8.41 -7.52 -30.65
N VAL A 94 7.48 -6.97 -31.42
CA VAL A 94 6.05 -6.96 -31.09
C VAL A 94 5.51 -8.39 -31.02
N ILE A 95 5.83 -9.22 -32.01
CA ILE A 95 5.46 -10.64 -32.03
C ILE A 95 6.02 -11.37 -30.80
N CYS A 96 7.27 -11.10 -30.44
CA CYS A 96 7.95 -11.72 -29.29
C CYS A 96 7.41 -11.27 -27.93
N CYS A 97 6.86 -10.05 -27.80
CA CYS A 97 6.31 -9.57 -26.54
C CYS A 97 4.85 -10.03 -26.32
N PHE A 98 4.06 -10.13 -27.40
CA PHE A 98 2.60 -10.31 -27.34
C PHE A 98 2.07 -11.66 -27.83
N ARG A 99 2.94 -12.63 -28.12
CA ARG A 99 2.56 -14.00 -28.50
C ARG A 99 1.73 -14.08 -29.80
N LEU A 100 2.19 -13.40 -30.84
CA LEU A 100 1.55 -13.40 -32.16
C LEU A 100 2.20 -14.41 -33.11
N SER A 101 2.37 -15.65 -32.64
CA SER A 101 3.11 -16.71 -33.34
C SER A 101 2.57 -17.02 -34.75
N GLU A 102 1.26 -16.86 -34.95
CA GLU A 102 0.56 -17.08 -36.22
C GLU A 102 1.00 -16.16 -37.35
N LEU A 103 1.68 -15.05 -37.03
CA LEU A 103 2.27 -14.11 -37.99
C LEU A 103 3.59 -14.65 -38.55
N LEU A 104 4.34 -15.46 -37.80
CA LEU A 104 5.59 -16.07 -38.24
C LEU A 104 5.38 -17.24 -39.22
N ASP A 105 4.13 -17.60 -39.52
CA ASP A 105 3.78 -18.54 -40.60
C ASP A 105 3.47 -17.82 -41.93
N ASN A 106 3.43 -16.48 -41.95
CA ASN A 106 3.11 -15.69 -43.14
C ASN A 106 4.40 -15.29 -43.90
N THR A 107 4.39 -15.46 -45.23
CA THR A 107 5.56 -15.22 -46.08
C THR A 107 5.97 -13.74 -46.20
N GLU A 108 5.03 -12.81 -46.08
CA GLU A 108 5.31 -11.37 -46.13
C GLU A 108 6.00 -10.93 -44.83
N ILE A 109 5.50 -11.37 -43.68
CA ILE A 109 6.16 -11.15 -42.38
C ILE A 109 7.55 -11.78 -42.35
N LEU A 110 7.69 -13.03 -42.80
CA LEU A 110 9.00 -13.70 -42.90
C LEU A 110 9.98 -13.00 -43.85
N GLY A 111 9.48 -12.24 -44.82
CA GLY A 111 10.31 -11.45 -45.74
C GLY A 111 10.88 -10.17 -45.14
N ILE A 112 10.28 -9.65 -44.06
CA ILE A 112 10.68 -8.38 -43.43
C ILE A 112 11.29 -8.54 -42.03
N VAL A 113 11.19 -9.71 -41.40
CA VAL A 113 11.80 -9.97 -40.08
C VAL A 113 13.18 -10.62 -40.21
N ASP A 114 14.12 -10.12 -39.42
CA ASP A 114 15.43 -10.76 -39.21
C ASP A 114 15.48 -11.35 -37.80
N PHE A 115 15.48 -12.68 -37.69
CA PHE A 115 15.58 -13.40 -36.40
C PHE A 115 16.90 -13.14 -35.66
N GLY A 116 17.92 -12.61 -36.35
CA GLY A 116 19.19 -12.15 -35.78
C GLY A 116 19.15 -10.71 -35.26
N GLN A 117 18.12 -9.93 -35.56
CA GLN A 117 18.03 -8.53 -35.19
C GLN A 117 18.07 -8.32 -33.67
N ARG A 118 18.64 -7.19 -33.24
CA ARG A 118 18.62 -6.70 -31.86
C ARG A 118 17.71 -5.49 -31.73
N ASN A 119 16.96 -5.42 -30.63
CA ASN A 119 16.11 -4.28 -30.33
C ASN A 119 16.94 -3.11 -29.73
N ASN A 120 16.28 -2.02 -29.34
CA ASN A 120 16.97 -0.85 -28.77
C ASN A 120 17.68 -1.12 -27.43
N ASN A 121 17.34 -2.21 -26.75
CA ASN A 121 17.98 -2.67 -25.51
C ASN A 121 19.06 -3.74 -25.78
N ASP A 122 19.55 -3.82 -27.01
CA ASP A 122 20.52 -4.81 -27.49
C ASP A 122 20.10 -6.27 -27.20
N THR A 123 18.80 -6.54 -27.29
CA THR A 123 18.19 -7.82 -26.90
C THR A 123 17.69 -8.59 -28.12
N SER A 124 17.90 -9.91 -28.12
CA SER A 124 17.35 -10.81 -29.14
C SER A 124 15.85 -11.09 -28.95
N GLY A 125 15.12 -11.33 -30.05
CA GLY A 125 13.71 -11.72 -29.98
C GLY A 125 13.50 -13.06 -29.23
N LEU A 126 14.45 -13.98 -29.37
CA LEU A 126 14.46 -15.26 -28.64
C LEU A 126 14.49 -15.06 -27.12
N TYR A 127 15.33 -14.13 -26.62
CA TYR A 127 15.37 -13.78 -25.20
C TYR A 127 14.01 -13.24 -24.72
N LEU A 128 13.35 -12.37 -25.50
CA LEU A 128 12.04 -11.80 -25.11
C LEU A 128 10.96 -12.88 -25.07
N ALA A 129 10.89 -13.74 -26.09
CA ALA A 129 9.94 -14.85 -26.13
C ALA A 129 10.17 -15.83 -24.96
N ALA A 130 11.44 -16.10 -24.62
CA ALA A 130 11.82 -16.94 -23.50
C ALA A 130 11.45 -16.32 -22.14
N ARG A 131 11.67 -15.02 -21.95
CA ARG A 131 11.29 -14.29 -20.73
C ARG A 131 9.78 -14.29 -20.49
N TRP A 132 8.99 -14.14 -21.54
CA TRP A 132 7.53 -14.01 -21.44
C TRP A 132 6.76 -15.32 -21.57
N GLY A 133 7.43 -16.46 -21.80
CA GLY A 133 6.79 -17.78 -21.78
C GLY A 133 6.15 -18.20 -23.10
N HIS A 134 6.54 -17.59 -24.23
CA HIS A 134 5.90 -17.84 -25.54
C HIS A 134 6.57 -19.00 -26.27
N VAL A 135 6.29 -20.23 -25.82
CA VAL A 135 6.87 -21.49 -26.33
C VAL A 135 6.72 -21.63 -27.86
N ASP A 136 5.57 -21.24 -28.40
CA ASP A 136 5.26 -21.25 -29.84
C ASP A 136 6.19 -20.32 -30.63
N VAL A 137 6.42 -19.10 -30.14
CA VAL A 137 7.37 -18.16 -30.75
C VAL A 137 8.81 -18.67 -30.63
N VAL A 138 9.22 -19.20 -29.47
CA VAL A 138 10.57 -19.80 -29.29
C VAL A 138 10.82 -20.93 -30.30
N LYS A 139 9.83 -21.80 -30.54
CA LYS A 139 9.94 -22.87 -31.55
C LYS A 139 10.15 -22.32 -32.96
N GLN A 140 9.48 -21.23 -33.33
CA GLN A 140 9.69 -20.59 -34.63
C GLN A 140 11.10 -19.99 -34.74
N PHE A 141 11.61 -19.34 -33.69
CA PHE A 141 13.00 -18.84 -33.67
C PHE A 141 14.02 -19.95 -33.90
N ILE A 142 13.90 -21.08 -33.20
CA ILE A 142 14.79 -22.24 -33.38
C ILE A 142 14.67 -22.79 -34.80
N LYS A 143 13.45 -22.96 -35.31
CA LYS A 143 13.20 -23.44 -36.69
C LYS A 143 13.84 -22.55 -37.75
N HIS A 144 13.87 -21.23 -37.52
CA HIS A 144 14.49 -20.25 -38.42
C HIS A 144 15.98 -19.99 -38.13
N GLY A 145 16.62 -20.83 -37.29
CA GLY A 145 18.07 -20.81 -37.08
C GLY A 145 18.57 -19.67 -36.20
N ALA A 146 17.73 -19.13 -35.32
CA ALA A 146 18.15 -18.12 -34.36
C ALA A 146 19.26 -18.64 -33.43
N ASP A 147 20.23 -17.78 -33.13
CA ASP A 147 21.29 -18.08 -32.17
C ASP A 147 20.71 -18.22 -30.75
N VAL A 148 20.71 -19.44 -30.22
CA VAL A 148 20.20 -19.78 -28.88
C VAL A 148 20.99 -19.13 -27.75
N ASN A 149 22.22 -18.70 -28.04
CA ASN A 149 23.15 -18.08 -27.10
C ASN A 149 23.28 -16.57 -27.31
N ALA A 150 22.41 -15.99 -28.14
CA ALA A 150 22.35 -14.57 -28.33
C ALA A 150 22.24 -13.84 -26.97
N PRO A 151 23.07 -12.82 -26.73
CA PRO A 151 22.98 -12.04 -25.51
C PRO A 151 21.62 -11.35 -25.44
N GLY A 152 21.14 -11.19 -24.22
CA GLY A 152 19.94 -10.48 -23.86
C GLY A 152 20.24 -9.38 -22.86
N TYR A 153 19.16 -8.83 -22.30
CA TYR A 153 19.21 -7.72 -21.36
C TYR A 153 19.60 -8.17 -19.94
N GLN A 154 18.84 -7.72 -18.94
CA GLN A 154 19.02 -7.94 -17.51
C GLN A 154 19.48 -9.34 -17.09
N PHE A 155 18.97 -10.42 -17.70
CA PHE A 155 19.26 -11.79 -17.27
C PHE A 155 20.38 -12.48 -18.04
N GLY A 156 20.99 -11.85 -19.04
CA GLY A 156 22.13 -12.43 -19.77
C GLY A 156 21.72 -13.23 -21.01
N THR A 157 21.22 -14.47 -20.85
CA THR A 157 20.80 -15.32 -22.00
C THR A 157 19.31 -15.67 -21.97
N ALA A 158 18.79 -16.20 -23.08
CA ALA A 158 17.42 -16.71 -23.14
C ALA A 158 17.17 -17.84 -22.12
N LEU A 159 18.19 -18.69 -21.88
CA LEU A 159 18.12 -19.77 -20.89
C LEU A 159 18.02 -19.22 -19.46
N GLN A 160 18.82 -18.20 -19.13
CA GLN A 160 18.75 -17.52 -17.82
C GLN A 160 17.41 -16.80 -17.62
N ALA A 161 16.88 -16.14 -18.66
CA ALA A 161 15.59 -15.47 -18.59
C ALA A 161 14.42 -16.46 -18.39
N ALA A 162 14.42 -17.60 -19.10
CA ALA A 162 13.41 -18.65 -18.92
C ALA A 162 13.52 -19.32 -17.53
N ALA A 163 14.75 -19.53 -17.04
CA ALA A 163 15.01 -20.10 -15.72
C ALA A 163 14.55 -19.19 -14.58
N PHE A 164 14.77 -17.87 -14.69
CA PHE A 164 14.26 -16.87 -13.75
C PHE A 164 12.73 -16.78 -13.79
N ALA A 165 12.13 -16.82 -14.97
CA ALA A 165 10.68 -16.63 -15.15
C ALA A 165 9.83 -17.90 -14.95
N GLY A 166 10.46 -19.06 -14.70
CA GLY A 166 9.76 -20.31 -14.39
C GLY A 166 9.24 -21.08 -15.60
N HIS A 167 9.75 -20.82 -16.82
CA HIS A 167 9.25 -21.44 -18.05
C HIS A 167 9.97 -22.76 -18.37
N GLU A 168 9.66 -23.81 -17.62
CA GLU A 168 10.32 -25.13 -17.70
C GLU A 168 10.36 -25.70 -19.13
N SER A 169 9.26 -25.63 -19.89
CA SER A 169 9.22 -26.12 -21.28
C SER A 169 10.19 -25.38 -22.21
N ILE A 170 10.44 -24.09 -21.95
CA ILE A 170 11.40 -23.30 -22.72
C ILE A 170 12.83 -23.63 -22.28
N VAL A 171 13.07 -23.81 -20.99
CA VAL A 171 14.37 -24.27 -20.47
C VAL A 171 14.76 -25.59 -21.14
N MET A 172 13.88 -26.58 -21.12
CA MET A 172 14.16 -27.88 -21.74
C MET A 172 14.45 -27.75 -23.23
N LEU A 173 13.63 -26.97 -23.95
CA LEU A 173 13.83 -26.73 -25.38
C LEU A 173 15.17 -26.03 -25.68
N LEU A 174 15.58 -25.06 -24.88
CA LEU A 174 16.87 -24.36 -25.07
C LEU A 174 18.06 -25.27 -24.74
N LEU A 175 17.95 -26.13 -23.71
CA LEU A 175 18.97 -27.12 -23.38
C LEU A 175 19.17 -28.13 -24.51
N GLU A 176 18.08 -28.61 -25.12
CA GLU A 176 18.12 -29.52 -26.28
C GLU A 176 18.83 -28.89 -27.49
N GLN A 177 18.79 -27.57 -27.63
CA GLN A 177 19.46 -26.83 -28.70
C GLN A 177 20.88 -26.36 -28.34
N GLY A 178 21.43 -26.78 -27.20
CA GLY A 178 22.80 -26.47 -26.81
C GLY A 178 23.00 -25.06 -26.26
N ALA A 179 22.00 -24.52 -25.55
CA ALA A 179 22.14 -23.25 -24.84
C ALA A 179 23.26 -23.31 -23.77
N LEU A 180 24.07 -22.25 -23.72
CA LEU A 180 25.17 -22.09 -22.77
C LEU A 180 24.63 -21.79 -21.38
N PHE A 181 25.31 -22.37 -20.40
CA PHE A 181 24.98 -22.22 -19.00
C PHE A 181 25.72 -21.07 -18.29
N SER A 182 26.54 -20.33 -19.03
CA SER A 182 27.17 -19.09 -18.57
C SER A 182 26.60 -17.92 -19.35
N GLY A 183 26.53 -16.75 -18.71
CA GLY A 183 26.07 -15.52 -19.34
C GLY A 183 26.43 -14.28 -18.55
N SER A 184 26.43 -13.13 -19.23
CA SER A 184 26.87 -11.83 -18.70
C SER A 184 25.78 -11.07 -17.93
N GLY A 185 24.72 -11.74 -17.50
CA GLY A 185 23.54 -11.14 -16.88
C GLY A 185 23.67 -10.86 -15.39
N GLN A 186 22.57 -10.43 -14.78
CA GLN A 186 22.42 -10.24 -13.32
C GLN A 186 22.74 -11.51 -12.53
N PHE A 187 22.46 -12.67 -13.11
CA PHE A 187 22.85 -13.96 -12.57
C PHE A 187 24.06 -14.48 -13.32
N SER A 188 24.97 -15.14 -12.61
CA SER A 188 26.18 -15.73 -13.19
C SER A 188 25.89 -17.07 -13.89
N SER A 189 24.74 -17.72 -13.60
CA SER A 189 24.29 -18.95 -14.27
C SER A 189 22.75 -19.08 -14.30
N PRO A 190 22.19 -19.93 -15.19
CA PRO A 190 20.77 -20.31 -15.16
C PRO A 190 20.38 -21.02 -13.85
N LEU A 191 21.31 -21.76 -13.23
CA LEU A 191 21.05 -22.44 -11.96
C LEU A 191 20.83 -21.43 -10.84
N GLN A 192 21.68 -20.40 -10.75
CA GLN A 192 21.49 -19.30 -9.80
C GLN A 192 20.17 -18.56 -10.06
N ALA A 193 19.81 -18.31 -11.33
CA ALA A 193 18.56 -17.64 -11.70
C ALA A 193 17.30 -18.43 -11.24
N ALA A 194 17.31 -19.75 -11.41
CA ALA A 194 16.23 -20.63 -10.95
C ALA A 194 16.16 -20.72 -9.41
N LEU A 195 17.33 -20.79 -8.74
CA LEU A 195 17.44 -20.80 -7.27
C LEU A 195 16.95 -19.48 -6.65
N ALA A 196 17.25 -18.34 -7.28
CA ALA A 196 16.83 -17.02 -6.82
C ALA A 196 15.30 -16.82 -6.93
N SER A 197 14.64 -17.49 -7.87
CA SER A 197 13.21 -17.32 -8.17
C SER A 197 12.34 -18.47 -7.65
N GLY A 198 12.97 -19.49 -7.05
CA GLY A 198 12.29 -20.61 -6.41
C GLY A 198 11.72 -21.67 -7.34
N HIS A 199 12.32 -21.87 -8.50
CA HIS A 199 11.86 -22.85 -9.49
C HIS A 199 12.60 -24.19 -9.37
N GLU A 200 12.25 -24.99 -8.36
CA GLU A 200 12.93 -26.25 -8.03
C GLU A 200 12.93 -27.29 -9.17
N SER A 201 11.86 -27.37 -9.98
CA SER A 201 11.83 -28.27 -11.15
C SER A 201 12.91 -27.91 -12.18
N ILE A 202 13.12 -26.62 -12.42
CA ILE A 202 14.16 -26.11 -13.31
C ILE A 202 15.56 -26.34 -12.71
N VAL A 203 15.73 -26.15 -11.40
CA VAL A 203 17.00 -26.44 -10.71
C VAL A 203 17.40 -27.90 -10.90
N ASN A 204 16.46 -28.83 -10.69
CA ASN A 204 16.71 -30.25 -10.89
C ASN A 204 17.01 -30.58 -12.36
N ALA A 205 16.23 -30.03 -13.30
CA ALA A 205 16.46 -30.21 -14.74
C ALA A 205 17.86 -29.76 -15.18
N LEU A 206 18.36 -28.62 -14.67
CA LEU A 206 19.70 -28.10 -14.96
C LEU A 206 20.81 -28.96 -14.33
N LEU A 207 20.60 -29.49 -13.12
CA LEU A 207 21.56 -30.39 -12.48
C LEU A 207 21.60 -31.77 -13.17
N ASP A 208 20.46 -32.24 -13.67
CA ASP A 208 20.34 -33.52 -14.36
C ASP A 208 20.81 -33.44 -15.82
N SER A 209 20.85 -32.24 -16.42
CA SER A 209 21.43 -32.02 -17.75
C SER A 209 22.97 -32.12 -17.77
N GLY A 210 23.61 -32.37 -16.62
CA GLY A 210 25.06 -32.52 -16.52
C GLY A 210 25.86 -31.21 -16.59
N PHE A 211 25.21 -30.07 -16.33
CA PHE A 211 25.86 -28.76 -16.31
C PHE A 211 27.04 -28.70 -15.32
N LYS A 212 28.14 -28.04 -15.72
CA LYS A 212 29.27 -27.68 -14.86
C LYS A 212 29.55 -26.18 -14.92
N PHE A 213 29.75 -25.56 -13.77
CA PHE A 213 30.13 -24.15 -13.68
C PHE A 213 31.47 -23.88 -14.37
N ALA A 214 31.55 -22.77 -15.10
CA ALA A 214 32.75 -22.38 -15.82
C ALA A 214 33.76 -21.68 -14.90
N THR A 215 33.28 -21.02 -13.84
CA THR A 215 34.12 -20.28 -12.89
C THR A 215 33.78 -20.60 -11.43
N GLN A 216 34.77 -20.43 -10.54
CA GLN A 216 34.56 -20.54 -9.08
C GLN A 216 33.53 -19.56 -8.55
N LYS A 217 33.50 -18.36 -9.13
CA LYS A 217 32.52 -17.33 -8.80
C LYS A 217 31.09 -17.83 -9.06
N GLU A 218 30.82 -18.43 -10.22
CA GLU A 218 29.49 -18.95 -10.53
C GLU A 218 29.06 -20.07 -9.58
N PHE A 219 30.00 -20.96 -9.23
CA PHE A 219 29.75 -22.02 -8.25
C PHE A 219 29.43 -21.44 -6.86
N GLY A 220 30.23 -20.47 -6.40
CA GLY A 220 30.02 -19.77 -5.14
C GLY A 220 28.69 -19.02 -5.11
N ASP A 221 28.37 -18.25 -6.15
CA ASP A 221 27.10 -17.51 -6.28
C ASP A 221 25.88 -18.44 -6.17
N ALA A 222 25.92 -19.60 -6.84
CA ALA A 222 24.85 -20.58 -6.78
C ALA A 222 24.79 -21.31 -5.43
N PHE A 223 25.94 -21.62 -4.83
CA PHE A 223 26.03 -22.25 -3.51
C PHE A 223 25.49 -21.35 -2.41
N ASP A 224 25.86 -20.08 -2.42
CA ASP A 224 25.38 -19.06 -1.50
C ASP A 224 23.88 -18.84 -1.66
N THR A 225 23.39 -18.72 -2.89
CA THR A 225 21.95 -18.58 -3.18
C THR A 225 21.17 -19.81 -2.70
N ALA A 226 21.68 -21.02 -2.93
CA ALA A 226 21.05 -22.26 -2.48
C ALA A 226 21.01 -22.38 -0.95
N SER A 227 22.10 -21.97 -0.29
CA SER A 227 22.24 -21.98 1.17
C SER A 227 21.33 -20.93 1.82
N PHE A 228 21.29 -19.72 1.27
CA PHE A 228 20.44 -18.62 1.74
C PHE A 228 18.96 -18.96 1.64
N ASN A 229 18.52 -19.55 0.52
CA ASN A 229 17.12 -19.93 0.30
C ASN A 229 16.75 -21.32 0.86
N GLY A 230 17.66 -22.02 1.55
CA GLY A 230 17.37 -23.27 2.26
C GLY A 230 17.22 -24.53 1.37
N TYR A 231 17.77 -24.55 0.15
CA TYR A 231 17.71 -25.71 -0.75
C TYR A 231 18.67 -26.84 -0.34
N ALA A 232 18.39 -27.51 0.77
CA ALA A 232 19.28 -28.50 1.38
C ALA A 232 19.70 -29.64 0.42
N SER A 233 18.77 -30.14 -0.41
CA SER A 233 19.07 -31.16 -1.43
C SER A 233 20.05 -30.65 -2.49
N VAL A 234 19.90 -29.39 -2.92
CA VAL A 234 20.76 -28.77 -3.93
C VAL A 234 22.14 -28.47 -3.36
N VAL A 235 22.21 -27.94 -2.13
CA VAL A 235 23.48 -27.73 -1.41
C VAL A 235 24.26 -29.04 -1.31
N GLN A 236 23.59 -30.14 -0.95
CA GLN A 236 24.24 -31.45 -0.89
C GLN A 236 24.74 -31.89 -2.27
N GLN A 237 23.94 -31.76 -3.32
CA GLN A 237 24.35 -32.08 -4.68
C GLN A 237 25.55 -31.24 -5.16
N LEU A 238 25.63 -29.95 -4.80
CA LEU A 238 26.78 -29.10 -5.11
C LEU A 238 28.04 -29.53 -4.34
N LEU A 239 27.91 -29.90 -3.07
CA LEU A 239 29.01 -30.44 -2.26
C LEU A 239 29.51 -31.80 -2.77
N ASP A 240 28.61 -32.63 -3.31
CA ASP A 240 28.93 -33.93 -3.90
C ASP A 240 29.60 -33.80 -5.29
N GLY A 241 29.87 -32.58 -5.75
CA GLY A 241 30.56 -32.34 -7.01
C GLY A 241 29.67 -32.38 -8.25
N LYS A 242 28.32 -32.38 -8.09
CA LYS A 242 27.38 -32.55 -9.21
C LYS A 242 27.51 -31.45 -10.25
N ALA A 243 27.88 -30.22 -9.87
CA ALA A 243 28.08 -29.09 -10.79
C ALA A 243 29.43 -28.36 -10.70
N GLY A 244 30.30 -28.67 -9.73
CA GLY A 244 31.60 -28.01 -9.51
C GLY A 244 32.20 -28.35 -8.15
N ALA A 245 33.36 -27.77 -7.79
CA ALA A 245 34.01 -27.92 -6.49
C ALA A 245 34.72 -26.62 -6.09
N PHE A 246 34.93 -26.38 -4.79
CA PHE A 246 35.64 -25.20 -4.26
C PHE A 246 37.14 -25.18 -4.60
N SER A 247 37.74 -23.99 -4.69
CA SER A 247 39.19 -23.79 -4.90
C SER A 247 40.00 -23.84 -3.59
N GLU A 248 41.29 -24.21 -3.67
CA GLU A 248 42.18 -24.32 -2.48
C GLU A 248 42.42 -22.99 -1.72
N LYS A 249 42.24 -21.82 -2.36
CA LYS A 249 42.46 -20.49 -1.74
C LYS A 249 41.23 -19.92 -1.04
N GLU A 250 40.05 -20.32 -1.46
CA GLU A 250 38.78 -20.01 -0.80
C GLU A 250 38.41 -21.21 0.07
N SER A 251 39.27 -21.50 1.05
CA SER A 251 38.94 -22.48 2.09
C SER A 251 37.84 -21.89 2.96
N HIS A 252 36.60 -22.04 2.53
CA HIS A 252 35.47 -21.93 3.43
C HIS A 252 35.59 -23.09 4.40
N ASP A 253 36.02 -22.78 5.63
CA ASP A 253 36.03 -23.74 6.73
C ASP A 253 34.64 -24.40 6.78
N PRO A 254 34.56 -25.71 6.48
CA PRO A 254 33.30 -26.43 6.45
C PRO A 254 32.52 -26.27 7.75
N LEU A 255 33.21 -26.07 8.89
CA LEU A 255 32.59 -25.80 10.18
C LEU A 255 31.83 -24.48 10.16
N HIS A 256 32.43 -23.40 9.66
CA HIS A 256 31.76 -22.09 9.56
C HIS A 256 30.57 -22.10 8.59
N ALA A 257 30.67 -22.83 7.48
CA ALA A 257 29.56 -23.01 6.55
C ALA A 257 28.43 -23.85 7.18
N ALA A 258 28.77 -24.91 7.94
CA ALA A 258 27.79 -25.72 8.66
C ALA A 258 27.10 -24.94 9.79
N LEU A 259 27.85 -24.08 10.50
CA LEU A 259 27.32 -23.16 11.52
C LEU A 259 26.38 -22.12 10.89
N TYR A 260 26.74 -21.55 9.73
CA TYR A 260 25.88 -20.62 9.01
C TYR A 260 24.59 -21.29 8.52
N ALA A 261 24.69 -22.51 8.01
CA ALA A 261 23.57 -23.31 7.52
C ALA A 261 22.77 -24.02 8.63
N ARG A 262 23.10 -23.81 9.92
CA ARG A 262 22.42 -24.37 11.11
C ARG A 262 22.37 -25.91 11.14
N GLN A 263 23.46 -26.56 10.73
CA GLN A 263 23.56 -28.02 10.61
C GLN A 263 24.30 -28.68 11.79
N GLU A 264 23.77 -28.57 13.02
CA GLU A 264 24.33 -29.14 14.26
C GLU A 264 25.10 -30.47 14.11
N ARG A 265 24.47 -31.53 13.56
CA ARG A 265 25.11 -32.86 13.46
C ARG A 265 26.38 -32.83 12.61
N LYS A 266 26.41 -31.96 11.60
CA LYS A 266 27.56 -31.77 10.71
C LYS A 266 28.61 -30.86 11.38
N SER A 267 28.17 -29.79 12.04
CA SER A 267 29.05 -28.92 12.84
C SER A 267 29.81 -29.72 13.90
N LEU A 268 29.13 -30.63 14.61
CA LEU A 268 29.77 -31.51 15.61
C LEU A 268 30.83 -32.45 15.02
N ARG A 269 30.63 -32.99 13.81
CA ARG A 269 31.63 -33.84 13.14
C ARG A 269 32.83 -33.04 12.64
N LEU A 270 32.60 -31.83 12.16
CA LEU A 270 33.64 -30.96 11.61
C LEU A 270 34.49 -30.32 12.71
N LEU A 271 33.92 -30.18 13.91
CA LEU A 271 34.65 -29.78 15.11
C LEU A 271 35.82 -30.74 15.42
N GLU A 272 35.64 -32.05 15.27
CA GLU A 272 36.68 -33.07 15.53
C GLU A 272 37.90 -32.95 14.60
N ALA A 273 37.73 -32.31 13.43
CA ALA A 273 38.75 -32.14 12.40
C ALA A 273 39.21 -30.67 12.25
N CYS A 274 38.84 -29.80 13.19
CA CYS A 274 39.19 -28.38 13.16
C CYS A 274 40.65 -28.16 13.62
N ASP A 275 41.48 -27.56 12.77
CA ASP A 275 42.90 -27.29 13.06
C ASP A 275 43.12 -26.11 14.03
N ASP A 276 42.28 -25.07 13.94
CA ASP A 276 42.30 -23.89 14.83
C ASP A 276 40.88 -23.36 15.07
N ILE A 277 40.33 -23.66 16.24
CA ILE A 277 38.97 -23.24 16.63
C ILE A 277 38.86 -21.72 16.93
N ASN A 278 39.99 -21.04 17.15
CA ASN A 278 40.07 -19.61 17.49
C ASN A 278 40.39 -18.71 16.29
N ALA A 279 40.45 -19.31 15.10
CA ALA A 279 40.45 -18.69 13.80
C ALA A 279 39.52 -17.47 13.69
N GLN A 280 40.06 -16.30 13.28
CA GLN A 280 39.30 -15.06 13.10
C GLN A 280 38.94 -14.78 11.64
N TRP A 281 38.25 -15.71 11.00
CA TRP A 281 37.78 -15.57 9.62
C TRP A 281 36.35 -16.12 9.45
N GLY A 282 35.75 -15.88 8.29
CA GLY A 282 34.34 -16.21 8.03
C GLY A 282 33.35 -15.17 8.56
N TYR A 283 32.06 -15.34 8.21
CA TYR A 283 31.02 -14.32 8.44
C TYR A 283 30.86 -13.91 9.92
N PHE A 284 30.97 -14.87 10.84
CA PHE A 284 30.80 -14.66 12.28
C PHE A 284 32.07 -14.16 12.98
N GLY A 285 33.24 -14.29 12.33
CA GLY A 285 34.54 -13.91 12.87
C GLY A 285 35.11 -14.86 13.94
N ASN A 286 34.35 -15.83 14.45
CA ASN A 286 34.85 -17.02 15.17
C ASN A 286 33.75 -18.10 15.28
N ALA A 287 34.16 -19.34 15.59
CA ALA A 287 33.26 -20.49 15.69
C ALA A 287 32.23 -20.35 16.82
N LEU A 288 32.62 -19.74 17.94
CA LEU A 288 31.75 -19.56 19.11
C LEU A 288 30.55 -18.64 18.80
N GLN A 289 30.76 -17.53 18.08
CA GLN A 289 29.67 -16.67 17.65
C GLN A 289 28.73 -17.35 16.64
N GLY A 290 29.26 -18.19 15.75
CA GLY A 290 28.45 -19.02 14.86
C GLY A 290 27.55 -19.98 15.64
N ALA A 291 28.11 -20.68 16.63
CA ALA A 291 27.35 -21.61 17.48
C ALA A 291 26.28 -20.92 18.33
N ILE A 292 26.58 -19.72 18.88
CA ILE A 292 25.62 -18.91 19.65
C ILE A 292 24.43 -18.48 18.78
N LEU A 293 24.68 -18.12 17.51
CA LEU A 293 23.63 -17.70 16.57
C LEU A 293 22.76 -18.85 16.08
N GLU A 294 23.31 -20.08 16.00
CA GLU A 294 22.49 -21.29 15.77
C GLU A 294 21.50 -21.50 16.94
N GLY A 295 21.90 -21.12 18.16
CA GLY A 295 21.03 -21.10 19.35
C GLY A 295 20.90 -22.44 20.06
N LYS A 296 21.76 -23.42 19.74
CA LYS A 296 21.76 -24.75 20.36
C LYS A 296 22.87 -24.89 21.39
N LEU A 297 22.50 -25.11 22.65
CA LEU A 297 23.45 -25.23 23.76
C LEU A 297 24.43 -26.40 23.60
N SER A 298 23.99 -27.53 23.05
CA SER A 298 24.82 -28.71 22.75
C SER A 298 26.05 -28.36 21.90
N LEU A 299 25.83 -27.53 20.89
CA LEU A 299 26.87 -27.10 19.96
C LEU A 299 27.78 -26.05 20.58
N VAL A 300 27.23 -25.09 21.34
CA VAL A 300 28.04 -24.12 22.11
C VAL A 300 28.95 -24.85 23.10
N LYS A 301 28.44 -25.87 23.81
CA LYS A 301 29.23 -26.71 24.71
C LYS A 301 30.38 -27.39 23.98
N ALA A 302 30.09 -28.06 22.87
CA ALA A 302 31.10 -28.74 22.08
C ALA A 302 32.19 -27.78 21.57
N VAL A 303 31.81 -26.59 21.09
CA VAL A 303 32.78 -25.57 20.65
C VAL A 303 33.64 -25.08 21.81
N VAL A 304 33.05 -24.81 22.98
CA VAL A 304 33.78 -24.41 24.21
C VAL A 304 34.73 -25.51 24.71
N GLU A 305 34.30 -26.77 24.70
CA GLU A 305 35.13 -27.93 25.07
C GLU A 305 36.32 -28.13 24.12
N ALA A 306 36.20 -27.69 22.86
CA ALA A 306 37.30 -27.67 21.88
C ALA A 306 38.34 -26.55 22.13
N GLY A 307 38.15 -25.71 23.16
CA GLY A 307 39.15 -24.72 23.58
C GLY A 307 39.01 -23.33 22.94
N THR A 308 37.80 -22.93 22.57
CA THR A 308 37.56 -21.53 22.13
C THR A 308 37.75 -20.52 23.26
N SER A 309 38.25 -19.34 22.92
CA SER A 309 38.31 -18.19 23.84
C SER A 309 36.91 -17.59 24.05
N LEU A 310 36.49 -17.53 25.32
CA LEU A 310 35.18 -17.01 25.73
C LEU A 310 35.03 -15.50 25.55
N ASP A 311 36.15 -14.77 25.55
CA ASP A 311 36.19 -13.31 25.47
C ASP A 311 36.86 -12.82 24.17
N GLN A 312 37.10 -13.71 23.21
CA GLN A 312 37.61 -13.29 21.90
C GLN A 312 36.50 -12.62 21.08
N ARG A 313 36.79 -11.41 20.61
CA ARG A 313 35.86 -10.65 19.78
C ARG A 313 35.66 -11.33 18.43
N GLY A 314 34.40 -11.52 18.05
CA GLY A 314 33.97 -11.80 16.69
C GLY A 314 33.30 -10.58 16.06
N ARG A 315 32.55 -10.79 14.97
CA ARG A 315 31.86 -9.70 14.25
C ARG A 315 30.83 -8.96 15.11
N PHE A 316 30.24 -9.65 16.10
CA PHE A 316 29.16 -9.10 16.94
C PHE A 316 29.65 -8.68 18.35
N GLY A 317 30.96 -8.48 18.52
CA GLY A 317 31.54 -8.10 19.82
C GLY A 317 31.92 -9.31 20.67
N TYR A 318 31.61 -9.31 21.96
CA TYR A 318 31.91 -10.41 22.88
C TYR A 318 30.83 -11.50 22.84
N PRO A 319 31.19 -12.80 22.92
CA PRO A 319 30.24 -13.92 22.89
C PRO A 319 29.08 -13.80 23.88
N LEU A 320 29.35 -13.43 25.14
CA LEU A 320 28.32 -13.26 26.18
C LEU A 320 27.31 -12.17 25.84
N ARG A 321 27.77 -11.06 25.24
CA ARG A 321 26.90 -9.97 24.76
C ARG A 321 26.00 -10.45 23.62
N THR A 322 26.53 -11.22 22.67
CA THR A 322 25.74 -11.78 21.55
C THR A 322 24.65 -12.72 22.07
N ALA A 323 24.98 -13.60 23.03
CA ALA A 323 23.99 -14.48 23.66
C ALA A 323 22.90 -13.68 24.40
N ALA A 324 23.29 -12.62 25.10
CA ALA A 324 22.37 -11.72 25.80
C ALA A 324 21.44 -10.96 24.85
N PHE A 325 21.95 -10.43 23.73
CA PHE A 325 21.16 -9.73 22.72
C PHE A 325 20.10 -10.63 22.06
N HIS A 326 20.44 -11.89 21.78
CA HIS A 326 19.54 -12.85 21.14
C HIS A 326 18.64 -13.63 22.13
N GLY A 327 18.61 -13.27 23.41
CA GLY A 327 17.69 -13.87 24.39
C GLY A 327 18.00 -15.33 24.75
N ARG A 328 19.27 -15.77 24.62
CA ARG A 328 19.66 -17.18 24.81
C ARG A 328 20.00 -17.49 26.27
N ILE A 329 19.00 -17.60 27.14
CA ILE A 329 19.16 -17.77 28.61
C ILE A 329 20.16 -18.90 28.96
N GLU A 330 19.93 -20.12 28.49
CA GLU A 330 20.78 -21.28 28.84
C GLU A 330 22.23 -21.13 28.37
N ILE A 331 22.44 -20.43 27.24
CA ILE A 331 23.77 -20.14 26.71
C ILE A 331 24.46 -19.06 27.55
N VAL A 332 23.73 -18.03 27.98
CA VAL A 332 24.25 -16.99 28.89
C VAL A 332 24.70 -17.60 30.20
N GLU A 333 23.87 -18.44 30.83
CA GLU A 333 24.22 -19.12 32.08
C GLU A 333 25.48 -19.98 31.91
N TYR A 334 25.52 -20.78 30.83
CA TYR A 334 26.67 -21.63 30.54
C TYR A 334 27.96 -20.82 30.35
N LEU A 335 27.94 -19.75 29.54
CA LEU A 335 29.13 -18.91 29.31
C LEU A 335 29.63 -18.26 30.62
N LEU A 336 28.73 -17.80 31.49
CA LEU A 336 29.08 -17.25 32.80
C LEU A 336 29.67 -18.32 33.73
N ASP A 337 29.15 -19.55 33.69
CA ASP A 337 29.69 -20.68 34.46
C ASP A 337 31.10 -21.10 33.99
N GLN A 338 31.40 -20.90 32.71
CA GLN A 338 32.73 -21.11 32.15
C GLN A 338 33.69 -19.93 32.38
N GLY A 339 33.23 -18.85 33.02
CA GLY A 339 34.05 -17.71 33.43
C GLY A 339 34.11 -16.54 32.46
N ALA A 340 33.16 -16.41 31.52
CA ALA A 340 33.05 -15.21 30.69
C ALA A 340 32.83 -13.95 31.55
N ASP A 341 33.49 -12.84 31.19
CA ASP A 341 33.38 -11.59 31.95
C ASP A 341 32.01 -10.91 31.73
N PRO A 342 31.17 -10.76 32.79
CA PRO A 342 29.86 -10.12 32.68
C PRO A 342 29.91 -8.63 32.31
N ASN A 343 31.09 -8.00 32.43
CA ASN A 343 31.32 -6.59 32.12
C ASN A 343 32.16 -6.39 30.85
N ALA A 344 32.39 -7.44 30.07
CA ALA A 344 33.15 -7.39 28.83
C ALA A 344 32.51 -6.39 27.85
N ARG A 345 33.21 -5.28 27.59
CA ARG A 345 32.66 -4.15 26.82
C ARG A 345 33.66 -3.53 25.87
N ASN A 346 33.14 -2.86 24.85
CA ASN A 346 33.90 -1.96 23.99
C ASN A 346 33.08 -0.69 23.70
N ASP A 347 33.76 0.35 23.24
CA ASP A 347 33.19 1.69 23.08
C ASP A 347 32.10 1.79 21.99
N GLU A 348 31.97 0.79 21.12
CA GLU A 348 31.01 0.78 20.01
C GLU A 348 29.69 0.07 20.37
N LEU A 349 29.78 -1.16 20.89
CA LEU A 349 28.63 -2.06 21.01
C LEU A 349 28.08 -2.21 22.44
N GLY A 350 28.77 -1.67 23.45
CA GLY A 350 28.38 -1.77 24.85
C GLY A 350 28.64 -3.13 25.49
N ASP A 351 28.11 -3.31 26.69
CA ASP A 351 28.25 -4.51 27.54
C ASP A 351 27.07 -5.51 27.41
N PRO A 352 27.15 -6.72 27.98
CA PRO A 352 26.07 -7.71 27.92
C PRO A 352 24.78 -7.27 28.61
N LEU A 353 24.85 -6.45 29.66
CA LEU A 353 23.69 -5.97 30.40
C LEU A 353 22.91 -4.92 29.59
N GLN A 354 23.61 -4.00 28.93
CA GLN A 354 23.04 -3.06 27.97
C GLN A 354 22.39 -3.80 26.79
N ALA A 355 23.04 -4.84 26.27
CA ALA A 355 22.47 -5.65 25.19
C ALA A 355 21.18 -6.38 25.60
N ALA A 356 21.15 -6.99 26.79
CA ALA A 356 19.93 -7.61 27.34
C ALA A 356 18.82 -6.57 27.59
N ALA A 357 19.18 -5.39 28.11
CA ALA A 357 18.26 -4.29 28.39
C ALA A 357 17.63 -3.74 27.10
N SER A 358 18.42 -3.57 26.04
CA SER A 358 17.96 -3.08 24.73
C SER A 358 16.98 -4.00 24.00
N LYS A 359 16.84 -5.25 24.47
CA LYS A 359 15.95 -6.27 23.88
C LYS A 359 14.96 -6.85 24.90
N GLY A 360 14.78 -6.18 26.04
CA GLY A 360 13.76 -6.55 27.03
C GLY A 360 14.00 -7.88 27.77
N HIS A 361 15.21 -8.47 27.70
CA HIS A 361 15.47 -9.82 28.23
C HIS A 361 15.66 -9.85 29.76
N LEU A 362 14.58 -9.65 30.51
CA LEU A 362 14.60 -9.49 31.98
C LEU A 362 15.27 -10.65 32.73
N ALA A 363 15.05 -11.90 32.31
CA ALA A 363 15.66 -13.06 32.95
C ALA A 363 17.19 -13.01 32.82
N ILE A 364 17.69 -12.63 31.65
CA ILE A 364 19.12 -12.48 31.37
C ILE A 364 19.71 -11.32 32.18
N MET A 365 19.00 -10.20 32.28
CA MET A 365 19.43 -9.07 33.12
C MET A 365 19.60 -9.47 34.58
N LYS A 366 18.64 -10.22 35.14
CA LYS A 366 18.72 -10.75 36.51
C LYS A 366 19.92 -11.67 36.70
N ILE A 367 20.17 -12.56 35.74
CA ILE A 367 21.33 -13.48 35.75
C ILE A 367 22.64 -12.69 35.72
N LEU A 368 22.79 -11.75 34.78
CA LEU A 368 24.00 -10.93 34.64
C LEU A 368 24.30 -10.13 35.91
N LEU A 369 23.28 -9.51 36.51
CA LEU A 369 23.43 -8.75 37.77
C LEU A 369 23.80 -9.66 38.94
N ALA A 370 23.20 -10.85 39.04
CA ALA A 370 23.56 -11.83 40.06
C ALA A 370 25.01 -12.33 39.90
N ARG A 371 25.56 -12.29 38.68
CA ARG A 371 26.95 -12.65 38.38
C ARG A 371 27.92 -11.47 38.36
N GLY A 372 27.51 -10.28 38.82
CA GLY A 372 28.39 -9.13 39.02
C GLY A 372 28.45 -8.12 37.89
N ALA A 373 27.45 -8.07 37.00
CA ALA A 373 27.34 -7.01 36.00
C ALA A 373 27.13 -5.63 36.65
N GLU A 374 27.81 -4.60 36.13
CA GLU A 374 27.74 -3.22 36.61
C GLU A 374 26.46 -2.52 36.14
N VAL A 375 25.58 -2.16 37.08
CA VAL A 375 24.32 -1.43 36.81
C VAL A 375 24.56 -0.08 36.14
N ASN A 376 25.65 0.61 36.50
CA ASN A 376 25.97 1.96 36.04
C ASN A 376 27.10 1.97 35.00
N GLY A 377 27.30 0.85 34.30
CA GLY A 377 28.25 0.77 33.20
C GLY A 377 27.96 1.88 32.18
N TYR A 378 28.94 2.77 31.97
CA TYR A 378 28.86 3.87 31.01
C TYR A 378 29.77 3.62 29.81
N GLY A 379 29.26 3.74 28.59
CA GLY A 379 29.96 3.50 27.32
C GLY A 379 29.08 2.79 26.27
N GLY A 380 29.58 2.64 25.04
CA GLY A 380 28.82 2.04 23.93
C GLY A 380 27.77 2.98 23.33
N PHE A 381 27.07 2.51 22.28
CA PHE A 381 26.01 3.25 21.58
C PHE A 381 24.91 3.82 22.49
N PHE A 382 24.58 3.13 23.59
CA PHE A 382 23.44 3.47 24.45
C PHE A 382 23.79 4.37 25.65
N GLY A 383 25.07 4.66 25.89
CA GLY A 383 25.49 5.37 27.11
C GLY A 383 25.43 4.46 28.34
N ASN A 384 24.24 4.15 28.88
CA ASN A 384 24.05 3.26 30.04
C ASN A 384 22.89 2.26 29.88
N SER A 385 22.76 1.31 30.82
CA SER A 385 21.75 0.23 30.75
C SER A 385 20.30 0.71 30.94
N LEU A 386 20.08 1.84 31.62
CA LEU A 386 18.74 2.46 31.74
C LEU A 386 18.31 3.06 30.39
N GLN A 387 19.20 3.81 29.74
CA GLN A 387 19.00 4.36 28.40
C GLN A 387 18.83 3.26 27.35
N ALA A 388 19.55 2.14 27.49
CA ALA A 388 19.34 0.96 26.65
C ALA A 388 17.93 0.37 26.81
N SER A 389 17.38 0.34 28.04
CA SER A 389 16.02 -0.17 28.30
C SER A 389 14.88 0.74 27.79
N GLU A 390 15.16 2.00 27.46
CA GLU A 390 14.17 2.92 26.86
C GLU A 390 13.93 2.64 25.36
N LEU A 391 14.86 1.97 24.67
CA LEU A 391 14.74 1.65 23.24
C LEU A 391 13.91 0.39 22.96
N ASP A 392 13.62 -0.43 23.98
CA ASP A 392 12.59 -1.49 23.92
C ASP A 392 11.20 -0.93 23.52
N LEU A 393 11.02 0.39 23.60
CA LEU A 393 9.81 1.11 23.20
C LEU A 393 9.72 1.44 21.69
N ASN A 394 10.79 1.23 20.91
CA ASN A 394 10.89 1.69 19.51
C ASN A 394 10.99 0.58 18.46
N ASP A 395 11.22 -0.69 18.85
CA ASP A 395 11.19 -1.83 17.92
C ASP A 395 9.79 -2.50 17.97
N ASP A 396 9.14 -2.63 16.81
CA ASP A 396 7.87 -3.33 16.65
C ASP A 396 7.95 -4.79 17.18
N PHE A 397 6.91 -5.22 17.91
CA PHE A 397 6.64 -6.54 18.54
C PHE A 397 7.03 -6.71 20.03
N THR A 398 6.13 -6.34 20.96
CA THR A 398 5.28 -7.26 21.76
C THR A 398 4.56 -6.49 22.88
N ALA A 399 3.35 -6.93 23.24
CA ALA A 399 2.50 -6.37 24.29
C ALA A 399 2.98 -6.70 25.73
N GLN A 400 4.28 -6.59 26.02
CA GLN A 400 4.79 -6.68 27.39
C GLN A 400 5.06 -5.29 27.93
N GLU A 401 4.65 -5.03 29.18
CA GLU A 401 5.19 -3.90 29.94
C GLU A 401 6.72 -3.93 29.86
N PRO A 402 7.42 -2.78 29.77
CA PRO A 402 8.87 -2.75 29.65
C PRO A 402 9.51 -3.20 30.96
N ALA A 403 9.48 -4.53 31.20
CA ALA A 403 9.81 -5.15 32.46
C ALA A 403 11.28 -4.94 32.81
N ALA A 404 12.14 -4.76 31.78
CA ALA A 404 13.52 -4.33 31.90
C ALA A 404 13.64 -2.91 32.51
N LEU A 405 12.88 -1.95 31.98
CA LEU A 405 12.82 -0.57 32.46
C LEU A 405 12.29 -0.50 33.89
N TRP A 406 11.18 -1.19 34.17
CA TRP A 406 10.60 -1.29 35.52
C TRP A 406 11.54 -1.92 36.53
N TYR A 407 12.25 -2.97 36.12
CA TYR A 407 13.23 -3.62 36.97
C TYR A 407 14.42 -2.70 37.28
N PHE A 408 14.93 -1.94 36.31
CA PHE A 408 15.96 -0.92 36.56
C PHE A 408 15.47 0.20 37.47
N LEU A 409 14.26 0.72 37.26
CA LEU A 409 13.64 1.73 38.13
C LEU A 409 13.49 1.23 39.58
N SER A 410 13.15 -0.05 39.77
CA SER A 410 13.07 -0.66 41.10
C SER A 410 14.44 -0.79 41.80
N LEU A 411 15.50 -1.11 41.04
CA LEU A 411 16.87 -1.18 41.57
C LEU A 411 17.40 0.21 41.94
N LEU A 412 17.13 1.23 41.11
CA LEU A 412 17.48 2.63 41.38
C LEU A 412 16.77 3.15 42.64
N HIS A 413 15.50 2.78 42.84
CA HIS A 413 14.74 3.11 44.05
C HIS A 413 15.40 2.59 45.33
N THR A 414 15.92 1.35 45.33
CA THR A 414 16.61 0.79 46.51
C THR A 414 17.98 1.40 46.80
N LYS A 415 18.59 2.11 45.84
CA LYS A 415 19.92 2.75 45.96
C LYS A 415 19.89 4.28 46.06
N LEU A 416 18.71 4.91 45.93
CA LEU A 416 18.53 6.35 46.07
C LEU A 416 18.59 6.76 47.55
N ASP A 417 19.81 7.03 48.03
CA ASP A 417 20.04 7.68 49.32
C ASP A 417 19.55 9.14 49.27
N LYS A 418 18.98 9.63 50.38
CA LYS A 418 18.05 10.78 50.54
C LYS A 418 18.46 12.16 49.99
N ASN A 419 19.58 12.30 49.29
CA ASN A 419 20.11 13.59 48.82
C ASN A 419 20.51 13.64 47.33
N MET A 420 20.29 12.61 46.52
CA MET A 420 20.55 12.70 45.07
C MET A 420 19.39 13.32 44.30
N THR A 421 19.72 14.16 43.32
CA THR A 421 18.77 14.81 42.41
C THR A 421 18.51 13.94 41.16
N LEU A 422 17.31 14.02 40.57
CA LEU A 422 16.96 13.28 39.34
C LEU A 422 17.92 13.58 38.16
N SER A 423 18.57 14.75 38.17
CA SER A 423 19.62 15.13 37.23
C SER A 423 20.95 14.38 37.43
N GLU A 424 21.28 13.94 38.65
CA GLU A 424 22.50 13.18 38.94
C GLU A 424 22.37 11.69 38.56
N VAL A 425 21.14 11.21 38.34
CA VAL A 425 20.81 9.84 37.89
C VAL A 425 20.58 9.79 36.36
N GLY A 426 20.69 10.93 35.66
CA GLY A 426 20.53 11.00 34.21
C GLY A 426 19.10 10.73 33.71
N VAL A 427 18.08 10.96 34.55
CA VAL A 427 16.68 10.70 34.23
C VAL A 427 16.06 11.94 33.59
N ASP A 428 15.81 11.88 32.28
CA ASP A 428 14.97 12.85 31.57
C ASP A 428 13.47 12.57 31.84
N SER A 429 12.63 13.56 31.52
CA SER A 429 11.22 13.70 31.94
C SER A 429 10.27 12.48 31.80
N LEU A 430 10.67 11.42 31.10
CA LEU A 430 9.86 10.22 30.87
C LEU A 430 9.97 9.21 32.04
N ALA A 431 11.18 8.93 32.54
CA ALA A 431 11.35 7.99 33.66
C ALA A 431 10.82 8.55 35.01
N ALA A 432 10.69 9.88 35.12
CA ALA A 432 9.98 10.52 36.25
C ALA A 432 8.46 10.28 36.22
N ILE A 433 7.86 10.04 35.03
CA ILE A 433 6.44 9.73 34.84
C ILE A 433 6.15 8.26 35.13
N GLU A 434 7.09 7.37 34.83
CA GLU A 434 6.97 5.94 35.13
C GLU A 434 7.24 5.64 36.61
N LEU A 435 8.23 6.30 37.23
CA LEU A 435 8.45 6.26 38.68
C LEU A 435 7.20 6.73 39.46
N ARG A 436 6.42 7.67 38.89
CA ARG A 436 5.13 8.13 39.44
C ARG A 436 4.03 7.06 39.34
N HIS A 437 3.97 6.31 38.23
CA HIS A 437 2.99 5.23 38.03
C HIS A 437 3.26 4.05 38.98
N TRP A 438 4.53 3.70 39.16
CA TRP A 438 4.95 2.63 40.09
C TRP A 438 4.70 2.95 41.57
N LEU A 439 4.93 4.22 41.98
CA LEU A 439 4.61 4.69 43.34
C LEU A 439 3.11 4.62 43.65
N LEU A 440 2.24 4.74 42.64
CA LEU A 440 0.78 4.63 42.77
C LEU A 440 0.32 3.17 42.91
N GLU A 441 1.07 2.23 42.36
CA GLU A 441 0.70 0.80 42.34
C GLU A 441 1.26 0.00 43.53
N ASN A 442 2.33 0.48 44.19
CA ASN A 442 3.10 -0.33 45.17
C ASN A 442 3.13 0.24 46.61
N LEU A 443 2.45 1.35 46.90
CA LEU A 443 2.33 1.88 48.26
C LEU A 443 1.02 1.40 48.93
N ASP A 444 1.13 0.38 49.76
CA ASP A 444 0.00 -0.27 50.47
C ASP A 444 -0.39 0.47 51.77
N THR A 445 -0.63 1.78 51.70
CA THR A 445 -1.20 2.54 52.81
C THR A 445 -2.20 3.56 52.28
N ASN A 446 -3.50 3.28 52.45
CA ASN A 446 -4.67 4.15 52.60
C ASN A 446 -4.51 5.67 52.35
N VAL A 447 -3.86 6.08 51.27
CA VAL A 447 -3.99 7.42 50.71
C VAL A 447 -4.94 7.24 49.55
N SER A 448 -6.18 7.72 49.73
CA SER A 448 -7.19 7.54 48.71
C SER A 448 -6.73 8.21 47.42
N MET A 449 -7.02 7.59 46.27
CA MET A 449 -6.76 8.14 44.94
C MET A 449 -7.31 9.56 44.78
N ILE A 450 -8.37 9.87 45.55
CA ILE A 450 -8.96 11.20 45.71
C ILE A 450 -7.95 12.18 46.31
N ASP A 451 -7.21 11.85 47.37
CA ASP A 451 -6.27 12.78 48.02
C ASP A 451 -5.05 13.11 47.15
N ILE A 452 -4.56 12.17 46.36
CA ILE A 452 -3.44 12.38 45.41
C ILE A 452 -3.91 13.20 44.20
N LEU A 453 -5.12 12.91 43.68
CA LEU A 453 -5.74 13.67 42.59
C LEU A 453 -6.19 15.07 43.04
N ASP A 454 -6.62 15.25 44.28
CA ASP A 454 -6.99 16.56 44.83
C ASP A 454 -5.74 17.41 45.09
N LEU A 455 -4.61 16.77 45.44
CA LEU A 455 -3.30 17.44 45.53
C LEU A 455 -2.78 17.87 44.15
N ASP A 456 -2.95 17.03 43.12
CA ASP A 456 -2.59 17.33 41.72
C ASP A 456 -3.53 18.33 41.06
N ILE A 457 -4.83 18.31 41.33
CA ILE A 457 -5.79 19.29 40.80
C ILE A 457 -5.61 20.64 41.50
N LYS A 458 -5.34 20.66 42.81
CA LYS A 458 -4.96 21.90 43.52
C LYS A 458 -3.59 22.41 43.08
N ARG A 459 -2.60 21.54 42.85
CA ARG A 459 -1.27 21.95 42.31
C ARG A 459 -1.32 22.36 40.85
N LEU A 460 -2.06 21.69 39.97
CA LEU A 460 -2.22 22.06 38.55
C LEU A 460 -3.10 23.31 38.42
N GLY A 461 -4.09 23.49 39.30
CA GLY A 461 -4.81 24.75 39.47
C GLY A 461 -3.90 25.89 39.94
N ALA A 462 -2.98 25.63 40.87
CA ALA A 462 -1.97 26.60 41.32
C ALA A 462 -0.89 26.88 40.26
N ILE A 463 -0.42 25.88 39.52
CA ILE A 463 0.53 25.99 38.40
C ILE A 463 -0.12 26.69 37.20
N ALA A 464 -1.41 26.47 36.94
CA ALA A 464 -2.15 27.22 35.92
C ALA A 464 -2.35 28.69 36.36
N ALA A 465 -2.60 28.94 37.65
CA ALA A 465 -2.69 30.29 38.20
C ALA A 465 -1.34 31.04 38.19
N GLU A 466 -0.22 30.37 38.46
CA GLU A 466 1.14 30.94 38.38
C GLU A 466 1.69 31.00 36.94
N GLY A 467 1.37 30.02 36.10
CA GLY A 467 1.81 29.90 34.71
C GLY A 467 1.16 30.90 33.75
N LEU A 468 -0.02 31.43 34.09
CA LEU A 468 -0.65 32.55 33.38
C LEU A 468 0.17 33.87 33.49
N GLN A 469 1.14 33.96 34.40
CA GLN A 469 2.04 35.12 34.52
C GLN A 469 3.41 34.95 33.85
N LYS A 470 3.76 33.77 33.31
CA LYS A 470 5.06 33.55 32.65
C LYS A 470 4.92 32.82 31.32
N LYS A 471 5.43 33.44 30.24
CA LYS A 471 5.47 32.86 28.88
C LYS A 471 6.04 31.42 28.92
N PRO A 472 5.37 30.42 28.34
CA PRO A 472 5.89 29.06 28.29
C PRO A 472 6.99 28.94 27.22
N ARG A 473 8.15 28.44 27.62
CA ARG A 473 9.16 27.86 26.72
C ARG A 473 9.01 26.34 26.76
N GLY A 474 8.89 25.73 25.58
CA GLY A 474 9.03 24.27 25.39
C GLY A 474 7.72 23.49 25.53
N LYS A 475 7.25 22.94 24.41
CA LYS A 475 6.08 22.06 24.29
C LYS A 475 6.51 20.63 24.65
N SER A 476 5.91 19.97 25.64
CA SER A 476 6.04 18.51 25.79
C SER A 476 4.75 17.82 25.35
N VAL A 477 4.91 16.88 24.42
CA VAL A 477 3.83 16.05 23.82
C VAL A 477 3.12 15.19 24.89
N ALA A 478 3.78 14.94 26.02
CA ALA A 478 3.23 14.20 27.17
C ALA A 478 2.06 14.94 27.86
N GLY A 479 2.13 16.26 28.00
CA GLY A 479 1.04 17.05 28.59
C GLY A 479 -0.25 17.01 27.76
N VAL A 480 -0.11 16.85 26.44
CA VAL A 480 -1.21 16.77 25.48
C VAL A 480 -1.88 15.38 25.53
N ARG A 481 -1.10 14.30 25.67
CA ARG A 481 -1.64 12.93 25.85
C ARG A 481 -2.39 12.78 27.18
N LEU A 482 -1.92 13.44 28.24
CA LEU A 482 -2.58 13.48 29.55
C LEU A 482 -3.89 14.27 29.50
N ALA A 483 -3.91 15.42 28.81
CA ALA A 483 -5.13 16.20 28.57
C ALA A 483 -6.19 15.40 27.79
N ASN A 484 -5.77 14.57 26.84
CA ASN A 484 -6.68 13.69 26.08
C ASN A 484 -7.25 12.55 26.93
N ARG A 485 -6.47 11.91 27.81
CA ARG A 485 -7.01 10.91 28.77
C ARG A 485 -7.99 11.56 29.76
N LEU A 486 -7.68 12.76 30.25
CA LEU A 486 -8.57 13.55 31.09
C LEU A 486 -9.86 13.92 30.35
N HIS A 487 -9.79 14.27 29.07
CA HIS A 487 -10.97 14.57 28.25
C HIS A 487 -11.87 13.33 28.04
N GLN A 488 -11.28 12.15 27.83
CA GLN A 488 -12.04 10.89 27.72
C GLN A 488 -12.75 10.52 29.02
N VAL A 489 -12.11 10.73 30.17
CA VAL A 489 -12.74 10.52 31.49
C VAL A 489 -13.84 11.57 31.75
N MET A 490 -13.64 12.82 31.34
CA MET A 490 -14.65 13.89 31.44
C MET A 490 -15.86 13.66 30.50
N LEU A 491 -15.66 13.06 29.33
CA LEU A 491 -16.73 12.67 28.41
C LEU A 491 -17.50 11.44 28.95
N ALA A 492 -16.80 10.48 29.54
CA ALA A 492 -17.40 9.32 30.21
C ALA A 492 -18.25 9.72 31.42
N GLN A 493 -17.87 10.75 32.18
CA GLN A 493 -18.68 11.27 33.30
C GLN A 493 -19.92 12.08 32.86
N LYS A 494 -19.99 12.57 31.61
CA LYS A 494 -21.13 13.38 31.13
C LYS A 494 -22.30 12.58 30.56
N LYS A 495 -22.11 11.29 30.24
CA LYS A 495 -23.19 10.38 29.80
C LYS A 495 -23.50 9.38 30.91
N ASN A 496 -24.53 9.68 31.70
CA ASN A 496 -25.24 8.62 32.43
C ASN A 496 -26.03 7.76 31.43
N ASP A 497 -26.07 6.46 31.72
CA ASP A 497 -26.82 5.37 31.08
C ASP A 497 -26.24 4.68 29.83
N ALA A 498 -25.77 3.45 30.10
CA ALA A 498 -25.89 2.22 29.31
C ALA A 498 -25.66 2.30 27.79
N ASP A 499 -24.40 2.47 27.38
CA ASP A 499 -23.78 1.80 26.22
C ASP A 499 -22.33 2.29 26.10
N LEU A 500 -21.39 1.61 26.77
CA LEU A 500 -19.97 1.77 26.50
C LEU A 500 -19.61 0.92 25.28
N PRO A 501 -19.05 1.47 24.18
CA PRO A 501 -18.32 0.65 23.22
C PRO A 501 -17.06 0.11 23.90
N ALA A 502 -16.98 -1.20 24.04
CA ALA A 502 -15.81 -1.92 24.53
C ALA A 502 -14.66 -1.86 23.52
N ASN A 503 -13.94 -0.73 23.44
CA ASN A 503 -12.70 -0.65 22.68
C ASN A 503 -11.53 -0.36 23.62
N ILE A 504 -11.02 -1.43 24.22
CA ILE A 504 -9.64 -1.50 24.71
C ILE A 504 -8.74 -1.44 23.46
N PRO A 505 -7.63 -0.67 23.44
CA PRO A 505 -6.73 -0.59 22.29
C PRO A 505 -6.29 -1.98 21.82
N SER A 506 -6.50 -2.30 20.55
CA SER A 506 -6.05 -3.57 19.96
C SER A 506 -4.56 -3.47 19.63
N HIS A 507 -3.76 -4.37 20.21
CA HIS A 507 -2.36 -4.58 19.83
C HIS A 507 -2.29 -5.28 18.47
N THR A 508 -2.35 -4.52 17.37
CA THR A 508 -2.03 -5.01 16.02
C THR A 508 -0.71 -4.38 15.57
N THR A 509 0.21 -5.20 15.08
CA THR A 509 1.55 -4.82 14.58
C THR A 509 1.52 -4.17 13.19
N GLU A 510 0.35 -4.15 12.55
CA GLU A 510 0.15 -3.50 11.26
C GLU A 510 -0.65 -2.21 11.45
N THR A 511 -0.20 -1.13 10.78
CA THR A 511 -0.97 0.11 10.73
C THR A 511 -2.29 -0.16 10.01
N PRO A 512 -3.46 0.16 10.61
CA PRO A 512 -4.74 -0.10 9.98
C PRO A 512 -4.86 0.60 8.62
N ARG A 513 -5.34 -0.12 7.63
CA ARG A 513 -5.59 0.38 6.27
C ARG A 513 -6.90 1.15 6.27
N VAL A 514 -6.82 2.43 5.93
CA VAL A 514 -7.96 3.35 5.93
C VAL A 514 -8.44 3.57 4.49
N ALA A 515 -9.73 3.33 4.25
CA ALA A 515 -10.39 3.70 3.01
C ALA A 515 -11.19 4.99 3.19
N PHE A 516 -11.06 5.96 2.28
CA PHE A 516 -11.97 7.10 2.22
C PHE A 516 -13.08 6.84 1.21
N ILE A 517 -14.33 7.07 1.61
CA ILE A 517 -15.47 7.03 0.71
C ILE A 517 -16.12 8.41 0.65
N PHE A 518 -16.31 8.92 -0.56
CA PHE A 518 -16.83 10.27 -0.78
C PHE A 518 -18.30 10.22 -1.20
N THR A 519 -19.15 10.94 -0.48
CA THR A 519 -20.59 11.03 -0.80
C THR A 519 -20.83 11.78 -2.11
N GLY A 520 -21.84 11.37 -2.86
CA GLY A 520 -22.37 12.15 -3.98
C GLY A 520 -23.20 13.35 -3.52
N GLN A 521 -23.79 14.03 -4.50
CA GLN A 521 -24.78 15.09 -4.28
C GLN A 521 -26.07 14.53 -3.65
N GLY A 522 -26.73 15.31 -2.80
CA GLY A 522 -28.04 15.00 -2.19
C GLY A 522 -28.05 15.05 -0.66
N ALA A 523 -26.87 15.04 -0.04
CA ALA A 523 -26.70 15.10 1.42
C ALA A 523 -26.48 16.51 1.96
N GLN A 524 -26.36 17.52 1.10
CA GLN A 524 -26.03 18.90 1.47
C GLN A 524 -27.12 19.60 2.29
N TRP A 525 -26.69 20.50 3.18
CA TRP A 525 -27.56 21.31 4.03
C TRP A 525 -26.91 22.68 4.32
N PRO A 526 -27.71 23.73 4.60
CA PRO A 526 -27.17 25.07 4.86
C PRO A 526 -26.20 25.09 6.04
N ARG A 527 -25.07 25.79 5.92
CA ARG A 527 -23.97 25.82 6.91
C ARG A 527 -23.28 24.48 7.18
N MET A 528 -23.36 23.51 6.26
CA MET A 528 -22.60 22.27 6.38
C MET A 528 -21.10 22.54 6.54
N GLY A 529 -20.50 21.99 7.60
CA GLY A 529 -19.07 22.13 7.88
C GLY A 529 -18.62 23.56 8.23
N PHE A 530 -19.53 24.50 8.50
CA PHE A 530 -19.19 25.89 8.82
C PHE A 530 -18.25 25.99 10.03
N GLU A 531 -18.43 25.15 11.06
CA GLU A 531 -17.58 25.17 12.25
C GLU A 531 -16.14 24.74 11.97
N PHE A 532 -15.86 24.04 10.85
CA PHE A 532 -14.49 23.70 10.46
C PHE A 532 -13.66 24.91 10.05
N LEU A 533 -14.28 26.06 9.74
CA LEU A 533 -13.55 27.30 9.45
C LEU A 533 -12.67 27.77 10.60
N GLN A 534 -12.79 27.21 11.81
CA GLN A 534 -11.85 27.48 12.90
C GLN A 534 -10.48 26.81 12.69
N PHE A 535 -10.42 25.72 11.93
CA PHE A 535 -9.17 25.07 11.56
C PHE A 535 -8.50 25.84 10.42
N PRO A 536 -7.25 26.34 10.60
CA PRO A 536 -6.60 27.16 9.57
C PRO A 536 -6.48 26.46 8.20
N VAL A 537 -6.16 25.16 8.19
CA VAL A 537 -6.01 24.37 6.96
C VAL A 537 -7.33 24.27 6.18
N PHE A 538 -8.42 23.97 6.88
CA PHE A 538 -9.76 23.90 6.27
C PHE A 538 -10.19 25.28 5.75
N ARG A 539 -10.00 26.34 6.56
CA ARG A 539 -10.31 27.71 6.16
C ARG A 539 -9.55 28.13 4.91
N GLU A 540 -8.25 27.88 4.86
CA GLU A 540 -7.41 28.22 3.72
C GLU A 540 -7.86 27.49 2.45
N SER A 541 -8.25 26.23 2.55
CA SER A 541 -8.80 25.45 1.42
C SER A 541 -10.09 26.06 0.88
N VAL A 542 -11.03 26.44 1.78
CA VAL A 542 -12.28 27.11 1.40
C VAL A 542 -12.03 28.50 0.80
N GLU A 543 -11.07 29.27 1.33
CA GLU A 543 -10.71 30.58 0.81
C GLU A 543 -10.05 30.50 -0.57
N LYS A 544 -9.21 29.48 -0.82
CA LYS A 544 -8.65 29.21 -2.16
C LYS A 544 -9.74 28.84 -3.15
N ALA A 545 -10.73 28.04 -2.75
CA ALA A 545 -11.88 27.73 -3.58
C ALA A 545 -12.68 28.99 -3.93
N ASP A 546 -12.96 29.83 -2.94
CA ASP A 546 -13.68 31.11 -3.14
C ASP A 546 -12.93 32.03 -4.12
N LEU A 547 -11.60 32.11 -4.02
CA LEU A 547 -10.77 32.88 -4.93
C LEU A 547 -10.78 32.29 -6.34
N TYR A 548 -10.64 30.97 -6.47
CA TYR A 548 -10.67 30.29 -7.76
C TYR A 548 -12.01 30.51 -8.48
N LEU A 549 -13.15 30.26 -7.81
CA LEU A 549 -14.46 30.40 -8.43
C LEU A 549 -14.72 31.84 -8.92
N LYS A 550 -14.19 32.86 -8.23
CA LYS A 550 -14.27 34.26 -8.69
C LYS A 550 -13.53 34.52 -10.00
N THR A 551 -12.56 33.69 -10.37
CA THR A 551 -11.88 33.76 -11.67
C THR A 551 -12.63 33.04 -12.79
N VAL A 552 -13.56 32.14 -12.45
CA VAL A 552 -14.32 31.38 -13.44
C VAL A 552 -15.38 32.27 -14.07
N PRO A 553 -15.44 32.37 -15.42
CA PRO A 553 -16.45 33.18 -16.09
C PRO A 553 -17.86 32.85 -15.63
N HIS A 554 -18.65 33.90 -15.39
CA HIS A 554 -20.06 33.84 -15.00
C HIS A 554 -20.35 33.27 -13.59
N CYS A 555 -19.34 33.05 -12.74
CA CYS A 555 -19.59 32.76 -11.33
C CYS A 555 -20.01 34.04 -10.59
N SER A 556 -21.25 34.09 -10.10
CA SER A 556 -21.84 35.28 -9.46
C SER A 556 -21.95 35.20 -7.93
N TRP A 557 -21.51 34.11 -7.31
CA TRP A 557 -21.67 33.84 -5.89
C TRP A 557 -20.32 33.56 -5.21
N SER A 558 -20.28 33.78 -3.89
CA SER A 558 -19.12 33.51 -3.04
C SER A 558 -19.33 32.23 -2.25
N VAL A 559 -18.33 31.34 -2.29
CA VAL A 559 -18.27 30.11 -1.50
C VAL A 559 -18.31 30.45 -0.02
N ARG A 560 -17.51 31.43 0.42
CA ARG A 560 -17.42 31.81 1.84
C ARG A 560 -18.76 32.33 2.37
N GLU A 561 -19.43 33.19 1.61
CA GLU A 561 -20.74 33.73 2.00
C GLU A 561 -21.79 32.62 2.04
N GLU A 562 -21.80 31.73 1.05
CA GLU A 562 -22.78 30.64 0.98
C GLU A 562 -22.60 29.62 2.11
N PHE A 563 -21.36 29.32 2.54
CA PHE A 563 -21.09 28.50 3.72
C PHE A 563 -21.65 29.10 5.02
N SER A 564 -21.81 30.42 5.09
CA SER A 564 -22.35 31.11 6.28
C SER A 564 -23.87 31.28 6.26
N ARG A 565 -24.55 31.07 5.12
CA ARG A 565 -25.99 31.34 4.97
C ARG A 565 -26.84 30.31 5.69
N GLU A 566 -27.85 30.81 6.40
CA GLU A 566 -28.77 29.98 7.17
C GLU A 566 -29.86 29.32 6.31
N GLN A 567 -30.63 28.44 6.95
CA GLN A 567 -31.79 27.81 6.35
C GLN A 567 -32.78 28.89 5.87
N GLY A 568 -33.18 28.82 4.60
CA GLY A 568 -34.09 29.78 3.96
C GLY A 568 -33.40 30.85 3.12
N GLU A 569 -32.13 31.15 3.39
CA GLU A 569 -31.32 32.08 2.59
C GLU A 569 -30.38 31.35 1.62
N SER A 570 -29.93 30.17 2.02
CA SER A 570 -28.97 29.38 1.26
C SER A 570 -29.54 28.83 -0.05
N SER A 571 -28.74 28.91 -1.12
CA SER A 571 -28.98 28.30 -2.43
C SER A 571 -28.36 26.90 -2.57
N VAL A 572 -27.87 26.29 -1.48
CA VAL A 572 -27.14 25.01 -1.47
C VAL A 572 -27.84 23.85 -2.21
N ASN A 573 -29.17 23.87 -2.34
CA ASN A 573 -29.93 22.82 -3.03
C ASN A 573 -30.07 23.03 -4.55
N LYS A 574 -29.60 24.15 -5.10
CA LYS A 574 -29.57 24.37 -6.55
C LYS A 574 -28.38 23.61 -7.17
N PRO A 575 -28.52 23.02 -8.37
CA PRO A 575 -27.45 22.26 -9.02
C PRO A 575 -26.12 23.02 -9.13
N GLN A 576 -26.18 24.31 -9.49
CA GLN A 576 -24.99 25.16 -9.62
C GLN A 576 -24.30 25.53 -8.29
N TYR A 577 -24.87 25.14 -7.14
CA TYR A 577 -24.31 25.34 -5.81
C TYR A 577 -23.98 24.00 -5.13
N SER A 578 -24.94 23.06 -5.13
CA SER A 578 -24.83 21.77 -4.44
C SER A 578 -23.56 20.99 -4.83
N LEU A 579 -23.34 20.75 -6.12
CA LEU A 579 -22.19 19.99 -6.61
C LEU A 579 -20.85 20.66 -6.24
N PRO A 580 -20.59 21.94 -6.58
CA PRO A 580 -19.33 22.59 -6.20
C PRO A 580 -19.15 22.71 -4.69
N LEU A 581 -20.19 23.05 -3.91
CA LEU A 581 -20.06 23.17 -2.45
C LEU A 581 -19.75 21.82 -1.78
N CYS A 582 -20.34 20.72 -2.26
CA CYS A 582 -20.01 19.38 -1.76
C CYS A 582 -18.55 19.04 -2.05
N THR A 583 -18.08 19.26 -3.29
CA THR A 583 -16.69 18.99 -3.66
C THR A 583 -15.72 19.86 -2.88
N ILE A 584 -16.01 21.16 -2.70
CA ILE A 584 -15.17 22.08 -1.92
C ILE A 584 -15.07 21.62 -0.47
N LEU A 585 -16.20 21.27 0.16
CA LEU A 585 -16.23 20.71 1.51
C LEU A 585 -15.35 19.45 1.59
N GLN A 586 -15.51 18.51 0.66
CA GLN A 586 -14.75 17.25 0.67
C GLN A 586 -13.25 17.47 0.44
N VAL A 587 -12.85 18.36 -0.47
CA VAL A 587 -11.45 18.76 -0.68
C VAL A 587 -10.86 19.38 0.58
N ALA A 588 -11.59 20.29 1.24
CA ALA A 588 -11.13 20.91 2.48
C ALA A 588 -11.06 19.91 3.66
N LEU A 589 -11.94 18.90 3.69
CA LEU A 589 -11.87 17.79 4.65
C LEU A 589 -10.65 16.90 4.41
N VAL A 590 -10.32 16.59 3.15
CA VAL A 590 -9.07 15.89 2.81
C VAL A 590 -7.88 16.67 3.34
N ASP A 591 -7.79 17.96 3.02
CA ASP A 591 -6.68 18.81 3.48
C ASP A 591 -6.56 18.82 5.02
N LEU A 592 -7.70 18.91 5.72
CA LEU A 592 -7.74 18.89 7.18
C LEU A 592 -7.25 17.56 7.75
N LEU A 593 -7.77 16.43 7.27
CA LEU A 593 -7.40 15.10 7.76
C LEU A 593 -5.94 14.78 7.46
N GLU A 594 -5.44 15.12 6.27
CA GLU A 594 -4.03 14.95 5.94
C GLU A 594 -3.12 15.81 6.81
N SER A 595 -3.56 17.02 7.17
CA SER A 595 -2.80 17.83 8.12
C SER A 595 -2.64 17.11 9.46
N TRP A 596 -3.62 16.30 9.85
CA TRP A 596 -3.60 15.45 11.05
C TRP A 596 -2.94 14.08 10.84
N ASN A 597 -2.27 13.86 9.70
CA ASN A 597 -1.65 12.60 9.29
C ASN A 597 -2.66 11.44 9.10
N ILE A 598 -3.94 11.74 8.94
CA ILE A 598 -4.96 10.76 8.57
C ILE A 598 -5.03 10.70 7.05
N VAL A 599 -4.44 9.65 6.47
CA VAL A 599 -4.31 9.45 5.03
C VAL A 599 -4.94 8.12 4.60
N PRO A 600 -5.63 8.06 3.45
CA PRO A 600 -6.20 6.81 2.96
C PRO A 600 -5.17 6.01 2.15
N THR A 601 -5.30 4.68 2.18
CA THR A 601 -4.62 3.76 1.26
C THR A 601 -5.44 3.48 0.00
N ALA A 602 -6.77 3.62 0.08
CA ALA A 602 -7.64 3.61 -1.09
C ALA A 602 -8.82 4.55 -0.95
N VAL A 603 -9.37 4.94 -2.09
CA VAL A 603 -10.55 5.80 -2.15
C VAL A 603 -11.59 5.31 -3.14
N ALA A 604 -12.85 5.62 -2.88
CA ALA A 604 -13.93 5.52 -3.85
C ALA A 604 -14.88 6.70 -3.65
N GLY A 605 -15.57 7.12 -4.71
CA GLY A 605 -16.57 8.18 -4.61
C GLY A 605 -17.87 7.75 -5.25
N HIS A 606 -19.01 8.09 -4.64
CA HIS A 606 -20.31 7.89 -5.26
C HIS A 606 -20.62 9.09 -6.17
N SER A 607 -20.79 8.86 -7.48
CA SER A 607 -21.08 9.92 -8.45
C SER A 607 -20.07 11.08 -8.36
N SER A 608 -20.51 12.30 -8.02
CA SER A 608 -19.68 13.50 -7.88
C SER A 608 -18.63 13.40 -6.77
N GLY A 609 -18.81 12.49 -5.81
CA GLY A 609 -17.80 12.18 -4.80
C GLY A 609 -16.50 11.70 -5.41
N GLU A 610 -16.52 11.13 -6.62
CA GLU A 610 -15.29 10.73 -7.33
C GLU A 610 -14.33 11.89 -7.58
N ILE A 611 -14.82 13.11 -7.69
CA ILE A 611 -14.00 14.31 -7.90
C ILE A 611 -13.05 14.51 -6.70
N ALA A 612 -13.60 14.42 -5.49
CA ALA A 612 -12.82 14.53 -4.26
C ALA A 612 -11.95 13.28 -4.00
N ALA A 613 -12.41 12.10 -4.44
CA ALA A 613 -11.61 10.87 -4.42
C ALA A 613 -10.34 11.02 -5.30
N ALA A 614 -10.50 11.50 -6.53
CA ALA A 614 -9.40 11.75 -7.46
C ALA A 614 -8.45 12.83 -6.93
N TYR A 615 -8.96 13.86 -6.26
CA TYR A 615 -8.13 14.83 -5.52
C TYR A 615 -7.34 14.18 -4.37
N SER A 616 -7.99 13.32 -3.59
CA SER A 616 -7.41 12.66 -2.41
C SER A 616 -6.23 11.74 -2.74
N ILE A 617 -6.23 11.12 -3.93
CA ILE A 617 -5.08 10.35 -4.42
C ILE A 617 -4.05 11.22 -5.13
N GLY A 618 -4.28 12.53 -5.28
CA GLY A 618 -3.38 13.46 -5.95
C GLY A 618 -3.52 13.53 -7.47
N ALA A 619 -4.43 12.75 -8.07
CA ALA A 619 -4.63 12.74 -9.52
C ALA A 619 -5.21 14.06 -10.05
N LEU A 620 -5.94 14.81 -9.22
CA LEU A 620 -6.39 16.16 -9.52
C LEU A 620 -5.72 17.20 -8.62
N THR A 621 -5.56 18.41 -9.15
CA THR A 621 -5.33 19.60 -8.32
C THR A 621 -6.63 20.06 -7.67
N GLN A 622 -6.53 20.92 -6.66
CA GLN A 622 -7.69 21.60 -6.08
C GLN A 622 -8.49 22.36 -7.16
N GLU A 623 -7.81 23.14 -7.99
CA GLU A 623 -8.43 23.91 -9.08
C GLU A 623 -9.12 23.00 -10.10
N HIS A 624 -8.50 21.88 -10.48
CA HIS A 624 -9.12 20.91 -11.39
C HIS A 624 -10.39 20.30 -10.78
N ALA A 625 -10.35 19.90 -9.50
CA ALA A 625 -11.51 19.37 -8.79
C ALA A 625 -12.65 20.40 -8.75
N TRP A 626 -12.36 21.66 -8.43
CA TRP A 626 -13.36 22.73 -8.41
C TRP A 626 -13.86 23.09 -9.83
N LYS A 627 -13.00 23.04 -10.85
CA LYS A 627 -13.37 23.25 -12.27
C LYS A 627 -14.41 22.23 -12.71
N ILE A 628 -14.13 20.95 -12.48
CA ILE A 628 -15.02 19.82 -12.81
C ILE A 628 -16.36 20.03 -12.11
N ALA A 629 -16.34 20.27 -10.80
CA ALA A 629 -17.56 20.41 -10.03
C ALA A 629 -18.39 21.65 -10.41
N TYR A 630 -17.74 22.80 -10.60
CA TYR A 630 -18.44 24.03 -10.98
C TYR A 630 -19.13 23.89 -12.33
N HIS A 631 -18.40 23.46 -13.37
CA HIS A 631 -18.99 23.33 -14.70
C HIS A 631 -20.03 22.22 -14.77
N GLY A 632 -19.84 21.11 -14.05
CA GLY A 632 -20.82 20.04 -13.95
C GLY A 632 -22.14 20.52 -13.35
N GLY A 633 -22.08 21.24 -12.22
CA GLY A 633 -23.26 21.79 -11.55
C GLY A 633 -23.95 22.89 -12.36
N ALA A 634 -23.17 23.82 -12.92
CA ALA A 634 -23.68 24.96 -13.69
C ALA A 634 -24.39 24.51 -14.97
N LEU A 635 -23.77 23.62 -15.76
CA LEU A 635 -24.36 23.11 -17.00
C LEU A 635 -25.56 22.20 -16.72
N SER A 636 -25.48 21.33 -15.72
CA SER A 636 -26.62 20.48 -15.35
C SER A 636 -27.87 21.30 -15.01
N GLY A 637 -27.68 22.45 -14.32
CA GLY A 637 -28.76 23.39 -14.01
C GLY A 637 -29.46 24.01 -15.24
N THR A 638 -28.86 23.93 -16.43
CA THR A 638 -29.45 24.45 -17.67
C THR A 638 -30.29 23.41 -18.43
N ILE A 639 -30.13 22.12 -18.11
CA ILE A 639 -30.80 21.01 -18.82
C ILE A 639 -32.32 21.18 -18.87
N PRO A 640 -33.04 21.53 -17.78
CA PRO A 640 -34.50 21.70 -17.82
C PRO A 640 -34.98 22.78 -18.81
N SER A 641 -34.09 23.68 -19.26
CA SER A 641 -34.38 24.68 -20.29
C SER A 641 -33.90 24.30 -21.70
N MET A 642 -33.04 23.27 -21.82
CA MET A 642 -32.48 22.80 -23.10
C MET A 642 -33.30 21.66 -23.69
N ILE A 643 -33.83 20.76 -22.85
CA ILE A 643 -34.64 19.63 -23.28
C ILE A 643 -36.10 19.83 -22.84
N PRO A 644 -37.10 19.53 -23.69
CA PRO A 644 -38.51 19.67 -23.33
C PRO A 644 -38.97 18.68 -22.24
N LEU A 645 -38.31 17.52 -22.16
CA LEU A 645 -38.64 16.46 -21.21
C LEU A 645 -38.03 16.78 -19.84
N LYS A 646 -38.87 16.77 -18.80
CA LYS A 646 -38.39 16.91 -17.41
C LYS A 646 -37.68 15.63 -16.99
N GLY A 647 -36.56 15.76 -16.28
CA GLY A 647 -35.86 14.64 -15.68
C GLY A 647 -36.36 14.34 -14.25
N ALA A 648 -36.23 13.09 -13.81
CA ALA A 648 -36.40 12.71 -12.42
C ALA A 648 -35.51 11.53 -12.04
N MET A 649 -35.33 11.32 -10.73
CA MET A 649 -34.65 10.16 -10.16
C MET A 649 -35.46 9.56 -9.02
N MET A 650 -35.38 8.25 -8.84
CA MET A 650 -36.08 7.53 -7.78
C MET A 650 -35.22 6.37 -7.25
N VAL A 651 -35.09 6.27 -5.93
CA VAL A 651 -34.50 5.07 -5.31
C VAL A 651 -35.53 3.96 -5.30
N ALA A 652 -35.15 2.75 -5.70
CA ALA A 652 -35.96 1.55 -5.67
C ALA A 652 -35.23 0.41 -4.92
N GLY A 653 -35.98 -0.36 -4.13
CA GLY A 653 -35.49 -1.55 -3.43
C GLY A 653 -35.46 -2.76 -4.34
N LEU A 654 -34.68 -2.70 -5.41
CA LEU A 654 -34.55 -3.72 -6.45
C LEU A 654 -33.09 -4.10 -6.66
N SER A 655 -32.85 -5.29 -7.22
CA SER A 655 -31.57 -5.63 -7.84
C SER A 655 -31.39 -4.87 -9.16
N GLU A 656 -30.17 -4.85 -9.71
CA GLU A 656 -29.90 -4.24 -11.03
C GLU A 656 -30.70 -4.93 -12.15
N GLU A 657 -30.67 -6.27 -12.19
CA GLU A 657 -31.39 -7.08 -13.18
C GLU A 657 -32.92 -6.90 -13.09
N ASP A 658 -33.47 -6.88 -11.88
CA ASP A 658 -34.90 -6.61 -11.70
C ASP A 658 -35.24 -5.20 -12.15
N ALA A 659 -34.41 -4.21 -11.81
CA ALA A 659 -34.64 -2.82 -12.16
C ALA A 659 -34.63 -2.58 -13.67
N GLU A 660 -33.75 -3.25 -14.42
CA GLU A 660 -33.78 -3.25 -15.89
C GLU A 660 -35.08 -3.87 -16.42
N THR A 661 -35.50 -5.01 -15.88
CA THR A 661 -36.77 -5.66 -16.25
C THR A 661 -37.98 -4.78 -15.95
N TRP A 662 -37.96 -4.03 -14.85
CA TRP A 662 -39.00 -3.06 -14.52
C TRP A 662 -38.95 -1.83 -15.42
N ALA A 663 -37.77 -1.39 -15.84
CA ALA A 663 -37.61 -0.28 -16.76
C ALA A 663 -38.22 -0.56 -18.14
N GLU A 664 -38.11 -1.80 -18.63
CA GLU A 664 -38.71 -2.23 -19.90
C GLU A 664 -40.25 -2.19 -19.92
N LYS A 665 -40.89 -2.21 -18.73
CA LYS A 665 -42.35 -2.13 -18.61
C LYS A 665 -42.90 -0.70 -18.69
N VAL A 666 -42.03 0.31 -18.62
CA VAL A 666 -42.42 1.72 -18.68
C VAL A 666 -42.59 2.14 -20.13
N GLU A 667 -43.76 2.67 -20.45
CA GLU A 667 -44.11 3.13 -21.80
C GLU A 667 -44.11 4.67 -21.88
N SER A 668 -44.29 5.37 -20.76
CA SER A 668 -44.47 6.82 -20.72
C SER A 668 -43.17 7.64 -20.76
N GLY A 669 -42.01 7.01 -20.99
CA GLY A 669 -40.73 7.69 -21.11
C GLY A 669 -39.53 6.76 -21.00
N GLN A 670 -38.33 7.29 -21.28
CA GLN A 670 -37.08 6.54 -21.14
C GLN A 670 -36.57 6.61 -19.70
N ILE A 671 -36.31 5.46 -19.10
CA ILE A 671 -35.68 5.33 -17.80
C ILE A 671 -34.56 4.29 -17.84
N VAL A 672 -33.51 4.52 -17.05
CA VAL A 672 -32.36 3.62 -16.92
C VAL A 672 -31.99 3.45 -15.45
N VAL A 673 -31.20 2.41 -15.16
CA VAL A 673 -30.50 2.31 -13.88
C VAL A 673 -29.39 3.36 -13.86
N GLY A 674 -29.55 4.42 -13.08
CA GLY A 674 -28.55 5.49 -12.93
C GLY A 674 -27.51 5.20 -11.85
N CYS A 675 -27.89 4.46 -10.80
CA CYS A 675 -26.95 4.03 -9.76
C CYS A 675 -27.27 2.61 -9.29
N VAL A 676 -26.24 1.78 -9.16
CA VAL A 676 -26.29 0.49 -8.46
C VAL A 676 -25.73 0.70 -7.06
N ASN A 677 -26.57 1.14 -6.12
CA ASN A 677 -26.11 1.52 -4.77
C ASN A 677 -25.73 0.30 -3.93
N SER A 678 -26.43 -0.83 -4.09
CA SER A 678 -26.17 -2.08 -3.37
C SER A 678 -26.87 -3.23 -4.11
N PRO A 679 -26.66 -4.51 -3.73
CA PRO A 679 -27.32 -5.65 -4.38
C PRO A 679 -28.85 -5.63 -4.35
N SER A 680 -29.45 -4.85 -3.43
CA SER A 680 -30.90 -4.75 -3.24
C SER A 680 -31.41 -3.30 -3.29
N SER A 681 -30.62 -2.36 -3.83
CA SER A 681 -31.07 -0.98 -3.99
C SER A 681 -30.38 -0.30 -5.16
N VAL A 682 -31.19 0.24 -6.06
CA VAL A 682 -30.77 1.03 -7.22
C VAL A 682 -31.40 2.42 -7.19
N THR A 683 -30.86 3.34 -7.99
CA THR A 683 -31.50 4.61 -8.33
C THR A 683 -31.85 4.61 -9.81
N MET A 684 -33.14 4.70 -10.12
CA MET A 684 -33.68 4.87 -11.47
C MET A 684 -33.57 6.34 -11.88
N SER A 685 -33.22 6.59 -13.13
CA SER A 685 -33.00 7.93 -13.68
C SER A 685 -33.50 8.04 -15.11
N GLY A 686 -34.18 9.14 -15.45
CA GLY A 686 -34.66 9.39 -16.81
C GLY A 686 -35.82 10.38 -16.86
N ASP A 687 -36.74 10.17 -17.79
CA ASP A 687 -37.92 11.02 -17.98
C ASP A 687 -38.83 10.99 -16.75
N ALA A 688 -39.31 12.17 -16.33
CA ALA A 688 -40.13 12.32 -15.13
C ALA A 688 -41.44 11.52 -15.20
N ASP A 689 -42.09 11.50 -16.37
CA ASP A 689 -43.31 10.73 -16.59
C ASP A 689 -43.05 9.22 -16.47
N GLY A 690 -41.95 8.73 -17.04
CA GLY A 690 -41.53 7.32 -16.90
C GLY A 690 -41.19 6.94 -15.45
N VAL A 691 -40.55 7.83 -14.70
CA VAL A 691 -40.31 7.62 -13.25
C VAL A 691 -41.63 7.59 -12.46
N ASP A 692 -42.61 8.41 -12.82
CA ASP A 692 -43.94 8.43 -12.20
C ASP A 692 -44.79 7.19 -12.54
N GLU A 693 -44.67 6.66 -13.76
CA GLU A 693 -45.24 5.37 -14.13
C GLU A 693 -44.59 4.24 -13.33
N LEU A 694 -43.26 4.16 -13.32
CA LEU A 694 -42.55 3.15 -12.55
C LEU A 694 -42.91 3.21 -11.06
N GLN A 695 -43.06 4.41 -10.50
CA GLN A 695 -43.49 4.59 -9.12
C GLN A 695 -44.83 3.89 -8.85
N LYS A 696 -45.82 4.01 -9.74
CA LYS A 696 -47.12 3.35 -9.61
C LYS A 696 -46.98 1.84 -9.72
N LEU A 697 -46.23 1.35 -10.71
CA LEU A 697 -45.97 -0.07 -10.90
C LEU A 697 -45.34 -0.72 -9.66
N LEU A 698 -44.33 -0.07 -9.07
CA LEU A 698 -43.67 -0.55 -7.85
C LEU A 698 -44.57 -0.42 -6.61
N GLN A 699 -45.42 0.59 -6.56
CA GLN A 699 -46.38 0.78 -5.47
C GLN A 699 -47.43 -0.35 -5.44
N ASP A 700 -47.90 -0.79 -6.60
CA ASP A 700 -48.88 -1.87 -6.73
C ASP A 700 -48.30 -3.22 -6.26
N GLU A 701 -47.02 -3.48 -6.56
CA GLU A 701 -46.28 -4.65 -6.10
C GLU A 701 -45.66 -4.51 -4.70
N ARG A 702 -45.92 -3.39 -4.01
CA ARG A 702 -45.40 -3.09 -2.67
C ARG A 702 -43.87 -3.14 -2.57
N VAL A 703 -43.18 -2.83 -3.66
CA VAL A 703 -41.72 -2.67 -3.68
C VAL A 703 -41.36 -1.30 -3.09
N PHE A 704 -40.35 -1.26 -2.21
CA PHE A 704 -39.89 0.00 -1.64
C PHE A 704 -39.40 0.96 -2.72
N HIS A 705 -39.87 2.20 -2.68
CA HIS A 705 -39.45 3.23 -3.62
C HIS A 705 -39.55 4.62 -2.98
N ARG A 706 -38.71 5.56 -3.43
CA ARG A 706 -38.72 6.96 -2.99
C ARG A 706 -38.20 7.89 -4.08
N LYS A 707 -39.08 8.73 -4.63
CA LYS A 707 -38.70 9.77 -5.60
C LYS A 707 -37.79 10.80 -4.95
N LEU A 708 -36.70 11.17 -5.63
CA LEU A 708 -35.73 12.15 -5.16
C LEU A 708 -36.19 13.57 -5.53
N ARG A 709 -35.74 14.56 -4.77
CA ARG A 709 -36.06 15.97 -5.04
C ARG A 709 -35.14 16.51 -6.14
N GLY A 710 -35.73 17.09 -7.18
CA GLY A 710 -35.01 17.71 -8.30
C GLY A 710 -35.66 17.38 -9.65
N GLU A 711 -35.26 18.12 -10.69
CA GLU A 711 -35.75 17.94 -12.07
C GLU A 711 -34.63 17.48 -13.02
N ILE A 712 -33.50 17.01 -12.46
CA ILE A 712 -32.33 16.58 -13.23
C ILE A 712 -32.16 15.06 -13.08
N ALA A 713 -32.11 14.37 -14.21
CA ALA A 713 -31.86 12.94 -14.30
C ALA A 713 -30.37 12.64 -14.55
N TYR A 714 -29.54 12.72 -13.50
CA TYR A 714 -28.12 12.38 -13.60
C TYR A 714 -27.92 10.90 -13.97
N HIS A 715 -26.79 10.55 -14.60
CA HIS A 715 -26.50 9.16 -15.00
C HIS A 715 -27.57 8.58 -15.93
N SER A 716 -28.02 9.39 -16.88
CA SER A 716 -29.02 9.04 -17.87
C SER A 716 -28.74 9.73 -19.21
N PRO A 717 -29.45 9.36 -20.30
CA PRO A 717 -29.32 10.03 -21.58
C PRO A 717 -29.56 11.54 -21.55
N HIS A 718 -30.25 12.08 -20.53
CA HIS A 718 -30.45 13.54 -20.36
C HIS A 718 -29.12 14.30 -20.27
N MET A 719 -28.08 13.68 -19.71
CA MET A 719 -26.77 14.31 -19.56
C MET A 719 -26.03 14.50 -20.89
N ASN A 720 -26.43 13.78 -21.96
CA ASN A 720 -25.86 13.96 -23.30
C ASN A 720 -26.08 15.38 -23.84
N ALA A 721 -27.14 16.07 -23.40
CA ALA A 721 -27.45 17.44 -23.80
C ALA A 721 -26.31 18.43 -23.50
N ILE A 722 -25.51 18.15 -22.46
CA ILE A 722 -24.40 19.00 -22.04
C ILE A 722 -23.03 18.36 -22.22
N ALA A 723 -22.93 17.11 -22.69
CA ALA A 723 -21.68 16.35 -22.73
C ALA A 723 -20.56 17.07 -23.49
N THR A 724 -20.84 17.57 -24.69
CA THR A 724 -19.87 18.29 -25.53
C THR A 724 -19.44 19.61 -24.90
N THR A 725 -20.39 20.39 -24.39
CA THR A 725 -20.10 21.68 -23.74
C THR A 725 -19.34 21.50 -22.43
N TYR A 726 -19.68 20.46 -21.67
CA TYR A 726 -18.98 20.10 -20.44
C TYR A 726 -17.55 19.66 -20.73
N TYR A 727 -17.34 18.78 -21.72
CA TYR A 727 -16.00 18.39 -22.18
C TYR A 727 -15.16 19.61 -22.56
N ALA A 728 -15.71 20.53 -23.35
CA ALA A 728 -15.01 21.74 -23.75
C ALA A 728 -14.67 22.64 -22.54
N ALA A 729 -15.60 22.80 -21.60
CA ALA A 729 -15.40 23.63 -20.41
C ALA A 729 -14.28 23.09 -19.51
N ILE A 730 -14.16 21.77 -19.39
CA ILE A 730 -13.12 21.11 -18.60
C ILE A 730 -11.95 20.60 -19.45
N SER A 731 -11.86 21.01 -20.71
CA SER A 731 -10.70 20.72 -21.55
C SER A 731 -9.44 21.34 -20.93
N GLY A 732 -8.30 20.67 -21.11
CA GLY A 732 -7.02 21.03 -20.46
C GLY A 732 -6.83 20.48 -19.04
N LEU A 733 -7.71 19.59 -18.56
CA LEU A 733 -7.44 18.80 -17.35
C LEU A 733 -6.26 17.86 -17.61
N GLU A 734 -5.18 18.05 -16.85
CA GLU A 734 -4.02 17.16 -16.83
C GLU A 734 -4.00 16.35 -15.53
N PRO A 735 -4.32 15.05 -15.58
CA PRO A 735 -4.20 14.19 -14.42
C PRO A 735 -2.74 14.05 -13.99
N ARG A 736 -2.51 14.04 -12.68
CA ARG A 736 -1.18 13.91 -12.09
C ARG A 736 -0.93 12.49 -11.57
N PRO A 737 0.33 12.07 -11.40
CA PRO A 737 0.63 10.82 -10.71
C PRO A 737 -0.01 10.77 -9.32
N THR A 738 -0.37 9.58 -8.87
CA THR A 738 -0.93 9.40 -7.53
C THR A 738 0.11 9.68 -6.44
N ARG A 739 -0.38 10.09 -5.27
CA ARG A 739 0.40 10.11 -4.03
C ARG A 739 0.76 8.68 -3.66
N GLU A 740 1.96 8.49 -3.14
CA GLU A 740 2.52 7.19 -2.82
C GLU A 740 1.59 6.38 -1.91
N GLY A 741 1.41 5.09 -2.22
CA GLY A 741 0.60 4.16 -1.43
C GLY A 741 -0.92 4.37 -1.53
N ARG A 742 -1.41 5.21 -2.45
CA ARG A 742 -2.84 5.50 -2.60
C ARG A 742 -3.39 5.12 -3.96
N CYS A 743 -4.55 4.48 -3.96
CA CYS A 743 -5.26 4.14 -5.19
C CYS A 743 -6.73 4.55 -5.16
N MET A 744 -7.37 4.60 -6.33
CA MET A 744 -8.79 4.92 -6.48
C MET A 744 -9.51 3.79 -7.19
N TYR A 745 -10.68 3.41 -6.67
CA TYR A 745 -11.63 2.55 -7.34
C TYR A 745 -12.75 3.40 -7.93
N SER A 746 -12.96 3.25 -9.24
CA SER A 746 -13.92 4.03 -10.01
C SER A 746 -15.32 3.42 -9.91
N THR A 747 -16.33 4.26 -9.72
CA THR A 747 -17.74 3.86 -9.88
C THR A 747 -18.21 3.96 -11.33
N VAL A 748 -17.39 4.49 -12.22
CA VAL A 748 -17.62 4.48 -13.67
C VAL A 748 -17.26 3.12 -14.30
N THR A 749 -16.23 2.45 -13.78
CA THR A 749 -15.75 1.16 -14.30
C THR A 749 -15.99 -0.02 -13.37
N GLY A 750 -16.17 0.22 -12.06
CA GLY A 750 -16.30 -0.85 -11.06
C GLY A 750 -14.96 -1.39 -10.53
N GLU A 751 -13.84 -0.86 -11.01
CA GLU A 751 -12.50 -1.39 -10.80
C GLU A 751 -11.50 -0.28 -10.44
N LEU A 752 -10.25 -0.68 -10.15
CA LEU A 752 -9.12 0.22 -9.95
C LEU A 752 -8.92 1.10 -11.18
N VAL A 753 -8.73 2.41 -10.99
CA VAL A 753 -8.51 3.37 -12.07
C VAL A 753 -7.12 4.00 -11.99
N GLU A 754 -6.44 4.07 -13.13
CA GLU A 754 -5.14 4.72 -13.24
C GLU A 754 -5.32 6.23 -13.28
N ALA A 755 -4.44 6.97 -12.60
CA ALA A 755 -4.57 8.43 -12.56
C ALA A 755 -4.60 9.08 -13.95
N SER A 756 -3.82 8.54 -14.90
CA SER A 756 -3.79 9.01 -16.30
C SER A 756 -5.14 8.92 -17.03
N GLN A 757 -6.08 8.10 -16.54
CA GLN A 757 -7.41 7.95 -17.12
C GLN A 757 -8.37 9.05 -16.65
N LEU A 758 -8.08 9.78 -15.58
CA LEU A 758 -8.98 10.76 -14.94
C LEU A 758 -9.03 12.13 -15.65
N GLY A 759 -8.94 12.14 -16.98
CA GLY A 759 -9.00 13.34 -17.82
C GLY A 759 -10.43 13.81 -18.13
N ALA A 760 -10.57 14.85 -18.96
CA ALA A 760 -11.87 15.45 -19.29
C ALA A 760 -12.95 14.45 -19.76
N MET A 761 -12.57 13.48 -20.60
CA MET A 761 -13.51 12.48 -21.10
C MET A 761 -14.02 11.53 -20.00
N TYR A 762 -13.19 11.25 -18.99
CA TYR A 762 -13.61 10.45 -17.84
C TYR A 762 -14.71 11.16 -17.05
N TRP A 763 -14.59 12.46 -16.84
CA TRP A 763 -15.59 13.23 -16.09
C TRP A 763 -16.91 13.40 -16.86
N VAL A 764 -16.85 13.48 -18.19
CA VAL A 764 -18.05 13.38 -19.04
C VAL A 764 -18.70 12.01 -18.87
N ARG A 765 -17.90 10.94 -18.89
CA ARG A 765 -18.39 9.57 -18.68
C ARG A 765 -18.98 9.38 -17.27
N ASN A 766 -18.37 9.95 -16.23
CA ASN A 766 -18.84 9.93 -14.84
C ASN A 766 -20.20 10.61 -14.67
N LEU A 767 -20.53 11.61 -15.50
CA LEU A 767 -21.81 12.30 -15.45
C LEU A 767 -22.95 11.50 -16.12
N ILE A 768 -22.61 10.67 -17.13
CA ILE A 768 -23.57 9.98 -18.00
C ILE A 768 -23.77 8.51 -17.61
N SER A 769 -22.68 7.83 -17.25
CA SER A 769 -22.68 6.37 -17.03
C SER A 769 -23.31 6.01 -15.68
N PRO A 770 -23.88 4.81 -15.54
CA PRO A 770 -24.38 4.33 -14.26
C PRO A 770 -23.28 4.34 -13.18
N VAL A 771 -23.64 4.71 -11.96
CA VAL A 771 -22.75 4.66 -10.79
C VAL A 771 -22.73 3.23 -10.24
N LEU A 772 -21.67 2.50 -10.51
CA LEU A 772 -21.50 1.09 -10.14
C LEU A 772 -21.00 0.90 -8.69
N PHE A 773 -21.58 1.62 -7.73
CA PHE A 773 -21.08 1.68 -6.35
C PHE A 773 -20.98 0.31 -5.67
N SER A 774 -21.98 -0.56 -5.88
CA SER A 774 -22.00 -1.92 -5.31
C SER A 774 -20.79 -2.76 -5.72
N CYS A 775 -20.45 -2.77 -7.01
CA CYS A 775 -19.30 -3.55 -7.48
C CYS A 775 -17.98 -2.86 -7.11
N THR A 776 -17.88 -1.53 -7.17
CA THR A 776 -16.70 -0.78 -6.75
C THR A 776 -16.33 -1.05 -5.30
N VAL A 777 -17.29 -1.00 -4.37
CA VAL A 777 -17.05 -1.31 -2.96
C VAL A 777 -16.66 -2.78 -2.80
N THR A 778 -17.29 -3.69 -3.53
CA THR A 778 -16.92 -5.12 -3.50
C THR A 778 -15.47 -5.32 -3.94
N SER A 779 -15.04 -4.66 -5.01
CA SER A 779 -13.66 -4.68 -5.51
C SER A 779 -12.69 -4.05 -4.52
N LEU A 780 -13.07 -2.92 -3.91
CA LEU A 780 -12.30 -2.21 -2.91
C LEU A 780 -12.08 -3.10 -1.67
N MET A 781 -13.12 -3.74 -1.14
CA MET A 781 -12.98 -4.55 0.08
C MET A 781 -12.25 -5.88 -0.09
N ARG A 782 -11.90 -6.29 -1.32
CA ARG A 782 -11.16 -7.54 -1.58
C ARG A 782 -9.65 -7.27 -1.68
N PRO A 783 -8.80 -8.08 -1.03
CA PRO A 783 -7.35 -7.88 -1.06
C PRO A 783 -6.79 -8.09 -2.47
N HIS A 784 -5.91 -7.20 -2.92
CA HIS A 784 -5.14 -7.33 -4.15
C HIS A 784 -3.96 -8.28 -3.94
N THR A 785 -4.21 -9.55 -3.64
CA THR A 785 -3.16 -10.59 -3.61
C THR A 785 -3.53 -11.79 -4.46
N SER A 786 -2.77 -11.93 -5.55
CA SER A 786 -2.67 -13.13 -6.36
C SER A 786 -1.89 -14.19 -5.56
N GLY A 787 -2.59 -14.96 -4.73
CA GLY A 787 -1.95 -16.04 -3.98
C GLY A 787 -2.85 -16.48 -2.83
N GLY A 788 -3.40 -17.68 -2.93
CA GLY A 788 -4.46 -18.14 -2.05
C GLY A 788 -4.12 -18.10 -0.56
N GLN A 789 -4.74 -17.19 0.17
CA GLN A 789 -5.36 -17.48 1.45
C GLN A 789 -6.72 -16.77 1.53
N ARG A 790 -7.69 -17.48 2.11
CA ARG A 790 -9.08 -17.04 2.30
C ARG A 790 -9.13 -15.96 3.40
N GLN A 791 -10.00 -14.96 3.21
CA GLN A 791 -10.67 -14.14 4.24
C GLN A 791 -9.93 -12.96 4.92
N GLU A 792 -9.03 -12.24 4.26
CA GLU A 792 -8.61 -10.91 4.78
C GLU A 792 -9.35 -9.78 4.06
N ASN A 793 -9.87 -8.81 4.82
CA ASN A 793 -10.46 -7.60 4.24
C ASN A 793 -9.38 -6.74 3.58
N GLY A 794 -9.73 -5.97 2.55
CA GLY A 794 -8.83 -4.98 1.93
C GLY A 794 -8.52 -3.78 2.83
N PHE A 795 -9.41 -3.47 3.80
CA PHE A 795 -9.31 -2.34 4.72
C PHE A 795 -9.87 -2.67 6.10
N ASP A 796 -9.44 -1.90 7.09
CA ASP A 796 -9.81 -2.08 8.49
C ASP A 796 -10.80 -1.01 8.96
N VAL A 797 -10.75 0.18 8.34
CA VAL A 797 -11.63 1.33 8.64
C VAL A 797 -12.05 2.05 7.36
N ILE A 798 -13.33 2.38 7.26
CA ILE A 798 -13.90 3.27 6.24
C ILE A 798 -14.21 4.61 6.90
N VAL A 799 -13.74 5.69 6.29
CA VAL A 799 -14.08 7.06 6.69
C VAL A 799 -14.89 7.71 5.56
N GLU A 800 -16.15 8.06 5.84
CA GLU A 800 -17.01 8.75 4.88
C GLU A 800 -16.80 10.27 4.97
N LEU A 801 -16.44 10.87 3.82
CA LEU A 801 -16.22 12.30 3.65
C LEU A 801 -17.37 12.91 2.83
N GLY A 802 -18.11 13.83 3.45
CA GLY A 802 -19.27 14.44 2.82
C GLY A 802 -20.09 15.29 3.78
N PRO A 803 -21.17 15.92 3.29
CA PRO A 803 -22.07 16.74 4.11
C PRO A 803 -22.78 15.99 5.25
N HIS A 804 -23.06 14.69 5.04
CA HIS A 804 -23.76 13.82 5.98
C HIS A 804 -23.56 12.35 5.56
N PRO A 805 -23.48 11.38 6.50
CA PRO A 805 -23.35 9.96 6.19
C PRO A 805 -24.57 9.43 5.42
N SER A 806 -24.43 9.22 4.11
CA SER A 806 -25.49 8.71 3.23
C SER A 806 -25.17 7.32 2.66
N LEU A 807 -23.92 6.86 2.73
CA LEU A 807 -23.50 5.58 2.15
C LEU A 807 -23.42 4.44 3.19
N ALA A 808 -23.62 4.72 4.48
CA ALA A 808 -23.60 3.72 5.55
C ALA A 808 -24.56 2.54 5.32
N SER A 809 -25.79 2.81 4.86
CA SER A 809 -26.78 1.75 4.61
C SER A 809 -26.42 0.90 3.38
N PRO A 810 -26.15 1.48 2.21
CA PRO A 810 -25.61 0.73 1.06
C PRO A 810 -24.38 -0.10 1.39
N LEU A 811 -23.39 0.47 2.10
CA LEU A 811 -22.19 -0.25 2.52
C LEU A 811 -22.50 -1.47 3.38
N ARG A 812 -23.39 -1.34 4.38
CA ARG A 812 -23.83 -2.49 5.20
C ARG A 812 -24.50 -3.58 4.36
N GLN A 813 -25.30 -3.22 3.36
CA GLN A 813 -25.93 -4.20 2.48
C GLN A 813 -24.90 -4.92 1.59
N ILE A 814 -23.93 -4.18 1.03
CA ILE A 814 -22.85 -4.74 0.22
C ILE A 814 -21.96 -5.68 1.05
N MET A 815 -21.56 -5.25 2.25
CA MET A 815 -20.74 -6.05 3.16
C MET A 815 -21.47 -7.34 3.56
N LYS A 816 -22.75 -7.24 3.93
CA LYS A 816 -23.58 -8.40 4.25
C LYS A 816 -23.72 -9.37 3.07
N ALA A 817 -23.94 -8.87 1.87
CA ALA A 817 -24.09 -9.70 0.67
C ALA A 817 -22.79 -10.43 0.27
N ASN A 818 -21.64 -9.88 0.65
CA ASN A 818 -20.32 -10.44 0.35
C ASN A 818 -19.67 -11.18 1.55
N ASN A 819 -20.38 -11.34 2.66
CA ASN A 819 -19.85 -11.92 3.92
C ASN A 819 -18.59 -11.22 4.43
N ILE A 820 -18.59 -9.89 4.41
CA ILE A 820 -17.51 -9.03 4.89
C ILE A 820 -17.89 -8.51 6.28
N GLU A 821 -17.04 -8.79 7.28
CA GLU A 821 -17.23 -8.39 8.67
C GLU A 821 -15.99 -7.70 9.22
N GLY A 822 -16.10 -6.97 10.33
CA GLY A 822 -14.94 -6.40 11.04
C GLY A 822 -14.39 -5.08 10.49
N ILE A 823 -15.04 -4.46 9.48
CA ILE A 823 -14.68 -3.13 8.99
C ILE A 823 -15.46 -2.06 9.75
N GLU A 824 -14.76 -1.15 10.44
CA GLU A 824 -15.41 -0.03 11.13
C GLU A 824 -15.80 1.08 10.14
N TYR A 825 -16.97 1.70 10.37
CA TYR A 825 -17.44 2.83 9.58
C TYR A 825 -17.49 4.09 10.44
N LEU A 826 -16.78 5.13 9.99
CA LEU A 826 -16.71 6.45 10.62
C LEU A 826 -17.19 7.52 9.65
N SER A 827 -17.69 8.64 10.18
CA SER A 827 -18.11 9.80 9.39
C SER A 827 -17.60 11.09 10.00
N VAL A 828 -16.94 11.91 9.19
CA VAL A 828 -16.28 13.14 9.64
C VAL A 828 -17.29 14.24 9.98
N LEU A 829 -18.43 14.25 9.30
CA LEU A 829 -19.47 15.26 9.46
C LEU A 829 -20.85 14.62 9.45
N SER A 830 -21.67 14.98 10.44
CA SER A 830 -23.05 14.52 10.55
C SER A 830 -23.98 15.69 10.84
N HIS A 831 -25.00 15.87 9.99
CA HIS A 831 -26.08 16.84 10.20
C HIS A 831 -26.64 16.79 11.64
N GLY A 832 -26.83 17.95 12.25
CA GLY A 832 -27.33 18.09 13.63
C GLY A 832 -26.29 17.88 14.73
N ARG A 833 -25.04 17.54 14.39
CA ARG A 833 -23.91 17.50 15.34
C ARG A 833 -22.90 18.59 15.01
N ASN A 834 -22.21 19.09 16.03
CA ASN A 834 -21.13 20.05 15.83
C ASN A 834 -19.99 19.41 15.03
N ALA A 835 -19.61 20.04 13.91
CA ALA A 835 -18.65 19.49 12.96
C ALA A 835 -17.26 19.21 13.58
N VAL A 836 -16.81 20.07 14.50
CA VAL A 836 -15.52 19.88 15.18
C VAL A 836 -15.55 18.66 16.08
N HIS A 837 -16.64 18.45 16.81
CA HIS A 837 -16.77 17.25 17.64
C HIS A 837 -16.79 15.98 16.78
N THR A 838 -17.50 15.94 15.66
CA THR A 838 -17.55 14.73 14.80
C THR A 838 -16.20 14.42 14.15
N ALA A 839 -15.42 15.43 13.76
CA ALA A 839 -14.08 15.21 13.24
C ALA A 839 -13.09 14.79 14.33
N MET A 840 -13.19 15.35 15.54
CA MET A 840 -12.38 14.92 16.70
C MET A 840 -12.72 13.49 17.12
N ASP A 841 -14.00 13.12 17.14
CA ASP A 841 -14.45 11.75 17.40
C ASP A 841 -13.84 10.79 16.37
N THR A 842 -13.86 11.16 15.08
CA THR A 842 -13.27 10.37 13.99
C THR A 842 -11.76 10.22 14.18
N ALA A 843 -11.03 11.31 14.43
CA ALA A 843 -9.58 11.27 14.65
C ALA A 843 -9.20 10.45 15.89
N THR A 844 -10.03 10.53 16.95
CA THR A 844 -9.85 9.75 18.17
C THR A 844 -10.08 8.26 17.93
N ALA A 845 -11.15 7.89 17.22
CA ALA A 845 -11.43 6.50 16.87
C ALA A 845 -10.32 5.88 16.01
N LEU A 846 -9.83 6.61 15.01
CA LEU A 846 -8.70 6.20 14.18
C LEU A 846 -7.42 6.02 15.01
N SER A 847 -7.11 6.99 15.87
CA SER A 847 -5.95 6.90 16.76
C SER A 847 -6.05 5.72 17.74
N ALA A 848 -7.25 5.40 18.24
CA ALA A 848 -7.49 4.27 19.13
C ALA A 848 -7.26 2.91 18.44
N LYS A 849 -7.38 2.86 17.10
CA LYS A 849 -7.08 1.69 16.29
C LYS A 849 -5.61 1.59 15.87
N GLY A 850 -4.77 2.57 16.20
CA GLY A 850 -3.36 2.58 15.80
C GLY A 850 -3.09 3.27 14.45
N VAL A 851 -4.06 3.99 13.89
CA VAL A 851 -3.78 4.90 12.76
C VAL A 851 -2.91 6.04 13.27
N PRO A 852 -1.81 6.39 12.59
CA PRO A 852 -0.90 7.45 13.06
C PRO A 852 -1.56 8.83 12.92
N VAL A 853 -2.01 9.39 14.05
CA VAL A 853 -2.68 10.70 14.11
C VAL A 853 -1.81 11.75 14.81
N GLU A 854 -1.58 12.89 14.15
CA GLU A 854 -0.85 14.04 14.66
C GLU A 854 -1.70 14.88 15.63
N MET A 855 -1.88 14.36 16.85
CA MET A 855 -2.66 15.01 17.93
C MET A 855 -2.21 16.44 18.25
N SER A 856 -0.93 16.74 18.04
CA SER A 856 -0.36 18.08 18.24
C SER A 856 -1.00 19.13 17.33
N LYS A 857 -1.39 18.74 16.11
CA LYS A 857 -2.01 19.62 15.10
C LYS A 857 -3.52 19.72 15.30
N ILE A 858 -4.17 18.68 15.81
CA ILE A 858 -5.59 18.71 16.22
C ILE A 858 -5.79 19.73 17.34
N ASN A 859 -4.89 19.72 18.33
CA ASN A 859 -4.95 20.59 19.50
C ASN A 859 -4.42 22.02 19.26
N ALA A 860 -3.95 22.33 18.05
CA ALA A 860 -3.47 23.65 17.68
C ALA A 860 -4.58 24.66 17.36
N ILE A 861 -5.83 24.40 17.79
CA ILE A 861 -6.95 25.33 17.64
C ILE A 861 -6.50 26.69 18.15
N GLY A 862 -6.52 27.68 17.26
CA GLY A 862 -5.89 28.96 17.48
C GLY A 862 -6.31 29.57 18.81
N SER A 863 -5.33 29.94 19.63
CA SER A 863 -5.48 30.80 20.81
C SER A 863 -5.98 32.22 20.48
N SER A 864 -6.66 32.40 19.35
CA SER A 864 -7.10 33.68 18.79
C SER A 864 -8.61 33.77 18.52
N SER A 865 -9.40 32.73 18.76
CA SER A 865 -10.86 32.75 18.49
C SER A 865 -11.76 32.57 19.71
N LEU A 866 -11.22 32.66 20.93
CA LEU A 866 -12.01 32.90 22.16
C LEU A 866 -11.91 34.38 22.54
N ARG A 867 -12.51 35.25 21.71
CA ARG A 867 -12.92 36.61 22.07
C ARG A 867 -14.26 36.92 21.45
#